data_AF-A0A1I2H0X8-F1
#
_entry.id   AF-A0A1I2H0X8-F1
#
_cell.length_a   1.000
_cell.length_b   1.000
_cell.length_c   1.000
_cell.angle_alpha   90.00
_cell.angle_beta   90.00
_cell.angle_gamma   90.00
#
_symmetry.space_group_name_H-M   'P 1'
#
loop_
_entity.id
_entity.type
_entity.pdbx_description
1 polymer ?
#
loop_
_entity_poly.entity_id
_entity_poly.type
_entity_poly.pdbx_seq_one_letter_code
_entity_poly.pdbx_strand_id
1 'polypeptide(L)'
;MRGWRRSAPAAILAAVLLLLTTPVTTTPALAGAKCPIFDEEPFDLDSLKPGAVVDPFPDKRFDYFFFAPAMDLADLPEPAPEVLDAITEVEDYKLKKGLGAVNPKELRTNRLYAYWKRHQETDGSLTWEQYRDMYVGNQGKPNQGNAFDQEIIKAFRLGGDKGWVCQEKVTAPGFDKKRVYDVFRKKGRPISIEGKSGEEKFVQEQVDKDKAIKKADTRPAGQEILQIQVVADMPSEEDLETLTEANIVVVLLRATGTPVLPGSDPPGNAAAATEPTGPEDGGSGQVFTTPDQAPSTGTAVTAIATSPATRAEAEQLRKARAEFAGEWDDPDDMPDETGGIDFSTLELRYIADPVDGDAGLKYSFSAKPTADGQLSWGGLAAAQQASDAFFVWMALRPEHFWVNLNPNEPDRIIEERLGTTDAGRVLLEADLQMKKTVAKLIHPDSAGGRRFWDALRNTDDEQTCLSFRQWIVPDTATVHEQDGGLYIVDAPLIVKSETEYFDSGDAAEGAAAGCKPGDEATEKHNAEVFRSQILVKVQEAVNTAPEYAELRRVYLSRVAAEWYRQRSTNHNTAFAGVVNSGDVSRWPSRTGWTPREVFDRYVKSYTDGEFNVTHRTTTGNVVETRTYIYGGVDFSRSPRSDVGAAALGGLPSTVANSLGGTVEDGGQIWLGGVSADRPAVPFKVTSLLTWLAGAVMALLVAALFVRSLWRQQRRRREWNAARR
;
A
#
# COMPACT_ATOMS: atom_id res chain seq x y z
N MET A 1 -39.90 32.77 74.36
CA MET A 1 -40.84 31.64 74.15
C MET A 1 -40.06 30.54 73.45
N ARG A 2 -39.65 29.46 74.15
CA ARG A 2 -40.16 28.07 73.97
C ARG A 2 -40.35 27.72 72.47
N GLY A 3 -39.66 26.80 71.82
CA GLY A 3 -38.98 25.58 72.25
C GLY A 3 -39.85 24.35 71.99
N TRP A 4 -39.55 23.57 70.94
CA TRP A 4 -39.86 22.13 70.73
C TRP A 4 -38.97 21.61 69.58
N ARG A 5 -37.91 20.82 69.84
CA ARG A 5 -37.83 19.34 69.95
C ARG A 5 -38.25 18.63 68.65
N ARG A 6 -37.30 18.13 67.84
CA ARG A 6 -36.52 16.85 67.90
C ARG A 6 -37.31 15.62 67.39
N SER A 7 -36.65 14.92 66.44
CA SER A 7 -36.59 13.44 66.25
C SER A 7 -37.21 12.84 64.97
N ALA A 8 -36.38 12.04 64.29
CA ALA A 8 -36.53 11.22 63.07
C ALA A 8 -37.59 10.07 63.20
N PRO A 9 -37.93 9.21 62.18
CA PRO A 9 -37.00 8.45 61.32
C PRO A 9 -37.46 8.14 59.86
N ALA A 10 -36.55 7.46 59.15
CA ALA A 10 -36.64 6.86 57.83
C ALA A 10 -37.81 5.88 57.60
N ALA A 11 -38.30 5.80 56.35
CA ALA A 11 -38.72 4.55 55.69
C ALA A 11 -39.05 4.76 54.18
N ILE A 12 -38.30 4.08 53.32
CA ILE A 12 -38.74 3.29 52.15
C ILE A 12 -39.47 4.03 50.99
N LEU A 13 -38.75 4.27 49.88
CA LEU A 13 -39.03 3.60 48.59
C LEU A 13 -37.85 3.82 47.63
N ALA A 14 -36.87 2.92 47.67
CA ALA A 14 -35.92 2.73 46.58
C ALA A 14 -36.64 1.92 45.49
N ALA A 15 -37.33 2.61 44.57
CA ALA A 15 -37.73 2.02 43.32
C ALA A 15 -36.52 2.04 42.38
N VAL A 16 -35.89 0.88 42.29
CA VAL A 16 -34.88 0.50 41.31
C VAL A 16 -35.40 0.84 39.91
N LEU A 17 -34.92 1.93 39.31
CA LEU A 17 -34.91 2.08 37.86
C LEU A 17 -33.70 1.29 37.34
N LEU A 18 -33.84 -0.03 37.27
CA LEU A 18 -33.00 -0.84 36.40
C LEU A 18 -33.42 -0.46 34.98
N LEU A 19 -32.78 0.56 34.41
CA LEU A 19 -32.63 0.62 32.97
C LEU A 19 -31.76 -0.59 32.61
N LEU A 20 -32.42 -1.68 32.24
CA LEU A 20 -31.80 -2.77 31.50
C LEU A 20 -31.28 -2.18 30.20
N THR A 21 -30.06 -1.64 30.21
CA THR A 21 -29.22 -1.65 29.01
C THR A 21 -28.83 -3.10 28.83
N THR A 22 -29.70 -3.87 28.19
CA THR A 22 -29.30 -5.15 27.63
C THR A 22 -28.12 -4.85 26.70
N PRO A 23 -26.99 -5.57 26.81
CA PRO A 23 -25.98 -5.50 25.77
C PRO A 23 -26.69 -5.77 24.45
N VAL A 24 -26.43 -4.94 23.44
CA VAL A 24 -26.89 -5.22 22.08
C VAL A 24 -26.10 -6.43 21.62
N THR A 25 -26.57 -7.62 22.00
CA THR A 25 -26.26 -8.84 21.27
C THR A 25 -26.73 -8.57 19.86
N THR A 26 -25.80 -8.49 18.91
CA THR A 26 -26.11 -8.47 17.47
C THR A 26 -26.74 -9.82 17.11
N THR A 27 -28.01 -9.99 17.45
CA THR A 27 -28.83 -11.04 16.87
C THR A 27 -28.90 -10.76 15.37
N PRO A 28 -28.59 -11.74 14.51
CA PRO A 28 -28.76 -11.56 13.07
C PRO A 28 -30.19 -11.09 12.80
N ALA A 29 -30.35 -10.07 11.94
CA ALA A 29 -31.66 -9.58 11.58
C ALA A 29 -32.46 -10.73 10.97
N LEU A 30 -33.56 -11.13 11.61
CA LEU A 30 -34.44 -12.17 11.09
C LEU A 30 -34.97 -11.72 9.73
N ALA A 31 -34.93 -12.59 8.72
CA ALA A 31 -35.45 -12.28 7.39
C ALA A 31 -36.88 -11.70 7.45
N GLY A 32 -37.06 -10.50 6.89
CA GLY A 32 -38.33 -9.78 6.90
C GLY A 32 -38.63 -9.00 8.19
N ALA A 33 -37.69 -8.89 9.13
CA ALA A 33 -37.83 -8.03 10.31
C ALA A 33 -37.88 -6.56 9.92
N LYS A 34 -38.70 -5.76 10.62
CA LYS A 34 -38.75 -4.31 10.42
C LYS A 34 -37.46 -3.68 10.94
N CYS A 35 -36.92 -2.73 10.18
CA CYS A 35 -35.81 -1.90 10.63
C CYS A 35 -36.22 -1.06 11.87
N PRO A 36 -35.24 -0.55 12.65
CA PRO A 36 -35.50 0.43 13.72
C PRO A 36 -36.31 1.63 13.24
N ILE A 37 -36.95 2.36 14.16
CA ILE A 37 -37.67 3.60 13.86
C ILE A 37 -36.77 4.78 14.22
N PHE A 38 -36.75 5.79 13.36
CA PHE A 38 -35.97 7.02 13.55
C PHE A 38 -36.93 8.22 13.63
N ASP A 39 -36.66 9.14 14.57
CA ASP A 39 -37.45 10.37 14.73
C ASP A 39 -37.06 11.46 13.70
N GLU A 40 -35.88 11.33 13.10
CA GLU A 40 -35.34 12.26 12.11
C GLU A 40 -35.79 11.90 10.68
N GLU A 41 -35.88 12.90 9.80
CA GLU A 41 -36.25 12.68 8.39
C GLU A 41 -35.22 11.78 7.68
N PRO A 42 -35.66 10.77 6.91
CA PRO A 42 -34.77 9.86 6.19
C PRO A 42 -34.09 10.55 5.02
N PHE A 43 -32.96 9.98 4.60
CA PHE A 43 -32.30 10.40 3.38
C PHE A 43 -33.21 10.11 2.16
N ASP A 44 -33.28 11.06 1.22
CA ASP A 44 -34.14 10.94 0.04
C ASP A 44 -33.52 10.06 -1.05
N LEU A 45 -33.62 8.74 -0.84
CA LEU A 45 -33.17 7.74 -1.82
C LEU A 45 -34.04 7.72 -3.10
N ASP A 46 -35.27 8.24 -3.07
CA ASP A 46 -36.15 8.25 -4.26
C ASP A 46 -35.65 9.21 -5.35
N SER A 47 -34.88 10.22 -4.96
CA SER A 47 -34.27 11.20 -5.86
C SER A 47 -33.10 10.66 -6.69
N LEU A 48 -32.54 9.50 -6.30
CA LEU A 48 -31.38 8.92 -6.95
C LEU A 48 -31.74 8.40 -8.34
N LYS A 49 -30.87 8.72 -9.31
CA LYS A 49 -31.03 8.28 -10.70
C LYS A 49 -30.44 6.88 -10.87
N PRO A 50 -31.11 5.96 -11.56
CA PRO A 50 -30.53 4.66 -11.90
C PRO A 50 -29.16 4.83 -12.58
N GLY A 51 -28.18 4.04 -12.17
CA GLY A 51 -26.80 4.12 -12.67
C GLY A 51 -25.98 5.29 -12.11
N ALA A 52 -26.49 6.07 -11.17
CA ALA A 52 -25.69 7.13 -10.55
C ALA A 52 -24.66 6.56 -9.57
N VAL A 53 -23.47 7.20 -9.53
CA VAL A 53 -22.46 7.01 -8.48
C VAL A 53 -22.52 8.22 -7.55
N VAL A 54 -22.71 7.99 -6.25
CA VAL A 54 -22.99 9.06 -5.28
C VAL A 54 -22.16 8.88 -4.02
N ASP A 55 -21.47 9.95 -3.60
CA ASP A 55 -20.87 10.08 -2.27
C ASP A 55 -21.70 11.12 -1.48
N PRO A 56 -22.72 10.69 -0.70
CA PRO A 56 -23.60 11.60 0.02
C PRO A 56 -22.92 12.25 1.22
N PHE A 57 -21.76 11.74 1.67
CA PHE A 57 -21.08 12.19 2.87
C PHE A 57 -19.56 12.31 2.65
N PRO A 58 -19.10 13.18 1.72
CA PRO A 58 -17.69 13.21 1.28
C PRO A 58 -16.71 13.54 2.40
N ASP A 59 -17.14 14.33 3.39
CA ASP A 59 -16.31 14.78 4.53
C ASP A 59 -16.46 13.90 5.78
N LYS A 60 -17.23 12.80 5.70
CA LYS A 60 -17.53 11.96 6.86
C LYS A 60 -17.03 10.53 6.65
N ARG A 61 -16.41 10.00 7.70
CA ARG A 61 -16.06 8.59 7.84
C ARG A 61 -16.94 7.97 8.93
N PHE A 62 -17.36 6.73 8.70
CA PHE A 62 -18.23 5.98 9.58
C PHE A 62 -17.47 4.80 10.17
N ASP A 63 -17.19 4.82 11.47
CA ASP A 63 -16.62 3.67 12.14
C ASP A 63 -17.74 2.80 12.71
N TYR A 64 -17.67 1.50 12.46
CA TYR A 64 -18.62 0.55 13.02
C TYR A 64 -17.91 -0.64 13.64
N PHE A 65 -18.57 -1.25 14.62
CA PHE A 65 -18.04 -2.36 15.38
C PHE A 65 -18.80 -3.63 15.07
N PHE A 66 -18.10 -4.75 14.92
CA PHE A 66 -18.73 -6.05 14.70
C PHE A 66 -18.18 -7.09 15.67
N PHE A 67 -19.07 -7.98 16.13
CA PHE A 67 -18.67 -9.07 16.99
C PHE A 67 -17.86 -10.10 16.21
N ALA A 68 -16.63 -10.37 16.64
CA ALA A 68 -15.76 -11.34 15.99
C ALA A 68 -15.65 -12.60 16.88
N PRO A 69 -16.56 -13.59 16.71
CA PRO A 69 -16.81 -14.65 17.68
C PRO A 69 -15.60 -15.56 17.93
N ALA A 70 -14.74 -15.71 16.92
CA ALA A 70 -13.58 -16.61 16.97
C ALA A 70 -12.27 -15.90 17.33
N MET A 71 -12.28 -14.58 17.55
CA MET A 71 -11.06 -13.84 17.95
C MET A 71 -10.46 -14.34 19.26
N ASP A 72 -11.28 -14.97 20.12
CA ASP A 72 -10.80 -15.63 21.34
C ASP A 72 -9.98 -16.91 21.10
N LEU A 73 -9.84 -17.31 19.83
CA LEU A 73 -8.99 -18.39 19.35
C LEU A 73 -7.71 -17.89 18.67
N ALA A 74 -7.50 -16.58 18.51
CA ALA A 74 -6.35 -16.03 17.79
C ALA A 74 -5.00 -16.44 18.40
N ASP A 75 -4.97 -16.74 19.70
CA ASP A 75 -3.76 -17.22 20.41
C ASP A 75 -3.82 -18.72 20.74
N LEU A 76 -4.75 -19.47 20.13
CA LEU A 76 -4.89 -20.89 20.39
C LEU A 76 -3.66 -21.64 19.84
N PRO A 77 -2.94 -22.44 20.65
CA PRO A 77 -1.80 -23.22 20.17
C PRO A 77 -2.26 -24.45 19.38
N GLU A 78 -1.34 -25.01 18.59
CA GLU A 78 -1.60 -26.22 17.82
C GLU A 78 -2.03 -27.37 18.76
N PRO A 79 -3.12 -28.10 18.43
CA PRO A 79 -3.57 -29.22 19.24
C PRO A 79 -2.54 -30.34 19.25
N ALA A 80 -2.33 -30.96 20.42
CA ALA A 80 -1.52 -32.16 20.51
C ALA A 80 -2.13 -33.31 19.68
N PRO A 81 -1.32 -34.21 19.10
CA PRO A 81 -1.82 -35.31 18.26
C PRO A 81 -2.92 -36.14 18.91
N GLU A 82 -2.86 -36.36 20.23
CA GLU A 82 -3.84 -37.13 20.99
C GLU A 82 -5.23 -36.46 21.00
N VAL A 83 -5.27 -35.12 20.93
CA VAL A 83 -6.51 -34.34 20.83
C VAL A 83 -7.14 -34.54 19.46
N LEU A 84 -6.33 -34.59 18.39
CA LEU A 84 -6.80 -34.84 17.04
C LEU A 84 -7.25 -36.30 16.86
N ASP A 85 -6.53 -37.26 17.42
CA ASP A 85 -6.88 -38.69 17.37
C ASP A 85 -8.22 -38.99 18.06
N ALA A 86 -8.57 -38.22 19.10
CA ALA A 86 -9.85 -38.33 19.78
C ALA A 86 -11.05 -37.85 18.93
N ILE A 87 -10.82 -37.12 17.84
CA ILE A 87 -11.87 -36.65 16.92
C ILE A 87 -12.22 -37.79 15.95
N THR A 88 -13.33 -38.48 16.21
CA THR A 88 -13.75 -39.67 15.45
C THR A 88 -14.58 -39.37 14.20
N GLU A 89 -15.31 -38.25 14.16
CA GLU A 89 -16.03 -37.76 12.97
C GLU A 89 -15.95 -36.22 12.88
N VAL A 90 -15.69 -35.69 11.69
CA VAL A 90 -15.61 -34.23 11.46
C VAL A 90 -17.02 -33.62 11.33
N GLU A 91 -18.02 -34.41 10.90
CA GLU A 91 -19.43 -33.97 10.82
C GLU A 91 -20.10 -33.76 12.19
N ASP A 92 -19.58 -34.32 13.28
CA ASP A 92 -20.18 -34.23 14.62
C ASP A 92 -20.20 -32.80 15.19
N TYR A 93 -19.33 -31.92 14.68
CA TYR A 93 -19.23 -30.52 15.08
C TYR A 93 -19.96 -29.54 14.16
N LYS A 94 -20.82 -30.04 13.24
CA LYS A 94 -21.88 -29.18 12.69
C LYS A 94 -22.74 -28.73 13.87
N LEU A 95 -22.94 -27.43 14.04
CA LEU A 95 -23.88 -26.83 15.00
C LEU A 95 -25.26 -27.48 14.85
N LYS A 96 -25.51 -28.62 15.49
CA LYS A 96 -26.85 -29.18 15.61
C LYS A 96 -27.62 -28.19 16.47
N LYS A 97 -28.52 -27.42 15.85
CA LYS A 97 -29.53 -26.62 16.54
C LYS A 97 -30.16 -27.51 17.62
N GLY A 98 -29.90 -27.21 18.91
CA GLY A 98 -30.53 -27.91 20.02
C GLY A 98 -29.62 -28.64 21.02
N LEU A 99 -28.29 -28.56 20.92
CA LEU A 99 -27.43 -28.97 22.02
C LEU A 99 -27.46 -27.90 23.13
N GLY A 100 -27.98 -28.28 24.31
CA GLY A 100 -28.06 -27.42 25.49
C GLY A 100 -26.67 -26.91 25.94
N ALA A 101 -26.66 -25.84 26.74
CA ALA A 101 -25.50 -25.03 27.17
C ALA A 101 -24.12 -25.73 27.14
N VAL A 102 -23.51 -25.82 25.95
CA VAL A 102 -22.08 -26.05 25.75
C VAL A 102 -21.41 -24.67 25.68
N ASN A 103 -20.23 -24.52 26.27
CA ASN A 103 -19.47 -23.27 26.18
C ASN A 103 -19.21 -22.93 24.69
N PRO A 104 -19.68 -21.76 24.18
CA PRO A 104 -19.50 -21.39 22.78
C PRO A 104 -18.04 -21.38 22.30
N LYS A 105 -17.09 -21.05 23.18
CA LYS A 105 -15.65 -21.08 22.87
C LYS A 105 -15.15 -22.50 22.64
N GLU A 106 -15.59 -23.44 23.47
CA GLU A 106 -15.21 -24.86 23.38
C GLU A 106 -15.74 -25.49 22.09
N LEU A 107 -16.98 -25.17 21.70
CA LEU A 107 -17.54 -25.61 20.41
C LEU A 107 -16.71 -25.12 19.22
N ARG A 108 -16.33 -23.83 19.20
CA ARG A 108 -15.50 -23.28 18.12
C ARG A 108 -14.11 -23.89 18.11
N THR A 109 -13.52 -24.12 19.29
CA THR A 109 -12.21 -24.77 19.45
C THR A 109 -12.23 -26.18 18.84
N ASN A 110 -13.21 -27.00 19.24
CA ASN A 110 -13.33 -28.37 18.74
C ASN A 110 -13.64 -28.41 17.23
N ARG A 111 -14.44 -27.46 16.73
CA ARG A 111 -14.71 -27.31 15.30
C ARG A 111 -13.44 -26.97 14.52
N LEU A 112 -12.66 -26.00 14.98
CA LEU A 112 -11.36 -25.66 14.39
C LEU A 112 -10.42 -26.88 14.37
N TYR A 113 -10.30 -27.63 15.48
CA TYR A 113 -9.48 -28.84 15.52
C TYR A 113 -9.95 -29.93 14.54
N ALA A 114 -11.27 -30.11 14.37
CA ALA A 114 -11.80 -31.08 13.42
C ALA A 114 -11.50 -30.68 11.95
N TYR A 115 -11.60 -29.38 11.63
CA TYR A 115 -11.20 -28.86 10.32
C TYR A 115 -9.70 -28.97 10.10
N TRP A 116 -8.89 -28.65 11.11
CA TRP A 116 -7.45 -28.81 11.06
C TRP A 116 -7.02 -30.25 10.81
N LYS A 117 -7.61 -31.23 11.52
CA LYS A 117 -7.39 -32.66 11.27
C LYS A 117 -7.68 -33.02 9.81
N ARG A 118 -8.84 -32.60 9.30
CA ARG A 118 -9.23 -32.84 7.90
C ARG A 118 -8.21 -32.23 6.94
N HIS A 119 -7.81 -30.98 7.17
CA HIS A 119 -6.83 -30.29 6.34
C HIS A 119 -5.49 -31.04 6.34
N GLN A 120 -5.01 -31.48 7.50
CA GLN A 120 -3.80 -32.31 7.62
C GLN A 120 -3.91 -33.64 6.86
N GLU A 121 -5.08 -34.25 6.82
CA GLU A 121 -5.33 -35.50 6.10
C GLU A 121 -5.43 -35.31 4.57
N THR A 122 -5.85 -34.13 4.08
CA THR A 122 -6.09 -33.88 2.64
C THR A 122 -5.01 -33.09 1.92
N ASP A 123 -4.47 -32.03 2.53
CA ASP A 123 -3.48 -31.12 1.90
C ASP A 123 -2.26 -30.90 2.83
N GLY A 124 -2.51 -30.64 4.12
CA GLY A 124 -1.50 -30.50 5.17
C GLY A 124 -0.47 -29.43 4.90
N SER A 125 -0.82 -28.45 4.06
CA SER A 125 0.15 -27.57 3.41
C SER A 125 0.34 -26.25 4.14
N LEU A 126 -0.63 -25.86 4.97
CA LEU A 126 -0.59 -24.68 5.82
C LEU A 126 -0.06 -25.03 7.22
N THR A 127 0.59 -24.07 7.86
CA THR A 127 0.88 -24.13 9.31
C THR A 127 -0.41 -24.00 10.13
N TRP A 128 -0.34 -24.40 11.40
CA TRP A 128 -1.47 -24.25 12.31
C TRP A 128 -1.92 -22.79 12.43
N GLU A 129 -0.97 -21.85 12.56
CA GLU A 129 -1.23 -20.43 12.68
C GLU A 129 -1.94 -19.90 11.43
N GLN A 130 -1.44 -20.21 10.23
CA GLN A 130 -2.07 -19.82 8.97
C GLN A 130 -3.51 -20.35 8.86
N TYR A 131 -3.73 -21.62 9.21
CA TYR A 131 -5.06 -22.24 9.13
C TYR A 131 -6.03 -21.67 10.15
N ARG A 132 -5.57 -21.50 11.40
CA ARG A 132 -6.32 -20.91 12.52
C ARG A 132 -6.73 -19.49 12.20
N ASP A 133 -5.82 -18.65 11.75
CA ASP A 133 -6.09 -17.23 11.52
C ASP A 133 -7.07 -17.02 10.36
N MET A 134 -6.93 -17.83 9.30
CA MET A 134 -7.92 -17.91 8.22
C MET A 134 -9.30 -18.34 8.75
N TYR A 135 -9.37 -19.37 9.58
CA TYR A 135 -10.63 -19.81 10.20
C TYR A 135 -11.25 -18.70 11.05
N VAL A 136 -10.46 -18.06 11.92
CA VAL A 136 -10.89 -16.98 12.83
C VAL A 136 -11.46 -15.81 12.02
N GLY A 137 -10.73 -15.36 10.99
CA GLY A 137 -11.17 -14.30 10.10
C GLY A 137 -12.48 -14.64 9.38
N ASN A 138 -12.61 -15.87 8.89
CA ASN A 138 -13.81 -16.33 8.18
C ASN A 138 -15.08 -16.29 9.06
N GLN A 139 -14.96 -16.59 10.37
CA GLN A 139 -16.11 -16.54 11.29
C GLN A 139 -16.60 -15.11 11.58
N GLY A 140 -15.79 -14.08 11.34
CA GLY A 140 -16.13 -12.68 11.60
C GLY A 140 -16.90 -12.00 10.47
N LYS A 141 -16.73 -12.44 9.22
CA LYS A 141 -17.24 -11.76 8.02
C LYS A 141 -18.76 -11.61 7.97
N PRO A 142 -19.59 -12.64 8.29
CA PRO A 142 -21.04 -12.44 8.32
C PRO A 142 -21.46 -11.37 9.34
N ASN A 143 -20.75 -11.26 10.47
CA ASN A 143 -21.05 -10.25 11.48
C ASN A 143 -20.59 -8.86 11.04
N GLN A 144 -19.48 -8.76 10.30
CA GLN A 144 -19.03 -7.52 9.69
C GLN A 144 -20.02 -6.99 8.66
N GLY A 145 -20.51 -7.86 7.75
CA GLY A 145 -21.56 -7.51 6.78
C GLY A 145 -22.82 -7.02 7.47
N ASN A 146 -23.37 -7.81 8.41
CA ASN A 146 -24.55 -7.43 9.18
C ASN A 146 -24.37 -6.10 9.95
N ALA A 147 -23.19 -5.84 10.52
CA ALA A 147 -22.92 -4.60 11.23
C ALA A 147 -22.83 -3.41 10.27
N PHE A 148 -22.28 -3.60 9.08
CA PHE A 148 -22.30 -2.58 8.02
C PHE A 148 -23.72 -2.28 7.56
N ASP A 149 -24.59 -3.28 7.40
CA ASP A 149 -26.01 -3.08 7.07
C ASP A 149 -26.72 -2.23 8.14
N GLN A 150 -26.40 -2.46 9.42
CA GLN A 150 -26.91 -1.61 10.50
C GLN A 150 -26.40 -0.18 10.38
N GLU A 151 -25.16 0.02 9.95
CA GLU A 151 -24.61 1.36 9.74
C GLU A 151 -25.25 2.07 8.55
N ILE A 152 -25.54 1.35 7.45
CA ILE A 152 -26.35 1.85 6.32
C ILE A 152 -27.73 2.30 6.83
N ILE A 153 -28.43 1.45 7.59
CA ILE A 153 -29.76 1.75 8.13
C ILE A 153 -29.73 3.02 8.98
N LYS A 154 -28.70 3.22 9.81
CA LYS A 154 -28.54 4.42 10.64
C LYS A 154 -28.18 5.65 9.81
N ALA A 155 -27.20 5.54 8.92
CA ALA A 155 -26.69 6.64 8.10
C ALA A 155 -27.79 7.24 7.22
N PHE A 156 -28.65 6.40 6.65
CA PHE A 156 -29.78 6.83 5.82
C PHE A 156 -31.12 6.92 6.57
N ARG A 157 -31.14 6.55 7.86
CA ARG A 157 -32.32 6.54 8.75
C ARG A 157 -33.50 5.74 8.18
N LEU A 158 -33.23 4.49 7.79
CA LEU A 158 -34.17 3.62 7.09
C LEU A 158 -35.22 3.02 8.05
N GLY A 159 -36.24 3.82 8.36
CA GLY A 159 -37.26 3.51 9.37
C GLY A 159 -38.23 2.37 9.03
N GLY A 160 -38.45 1.42 9.94
CA GLY A 160 -39.45 0.36 9.77
C GLY A 160 -40.90 0.88 9.64
N ASP A 161 -41.21 2.05 10.19
CA ASP A 161 -42.48 2.78 10.02
C ASP A 161 -42.70 3.28 8.58
N LYS A 162 -41.60 3.48 7.84
CA LYS A 162 -41.58 3.82 6.41
C LYS A 162 -41.58 2.60 5.49
N GLY A 163 -41.63 1.39 6.06
CA GLY A 163 -41.73 0.13 5.31
C GLY A 163 -40.40 -0.55 4.98
N TRP A 164 -39.31 -0.15 5.64
CA TRP A 164 -38.00 -0.80 5.53
C TRP A 164 -37.92 -2.09 6.34
N VAL A 165 -37.39 -3.15 5.72
CA VAL A 165 -37.17 -4.46 6.31
C VAL A 165 -35.76 -4.98 5.97
N CYS A 166 -35.23 -5.88 6.79
CA CYS A 166 -33.91 -6.49 6.58
C CYS A 166 -34.00 -7.88 5.94
N GLN A 167 -32.97 -8.25 5.16
CA GLN A 167 -32.76 -9.60 4.61
C GLN A 167 -34.00 -10.14 3.86
N GLU A 168 -34.50 -9.34 2.92
CA GLU A 168 -35.75 -9.63 2.19
C GLU A 168 -35.48 -10.45 0.92
N LYS A 169 -36.22 -11.55 0.76
CA LYS A 169 -36.14 -12.39 -0.44
C LYS A 169 -37.09 -11.88 -1.52
N VAL A 170 -36.53 -11.47 -2.65
CA VAL A 170 -37.28 -11.04 -3.84
C VAL A 170 -37.28 -12.16 -4.88
N THR A 171 -38.46 -12.48 -5.41
CA THR A 171 -38.65 -13.51 -6.44
C THR A 171 -39.21 -12.90 -7.73
N ALA A 172 -38.65 -13.26 -8.87
CA ALA A 172 -39.18 -12.92 -10.19
C ALA A 172 -39.87 -14.15 -10.83
N PRO A 173 -41.00 -14.00 -11.55
CA PRO A 173 -41.61 -15.10 -12.28
C PRO A 173 -40.66 -15.69 -13.33
N GLY A 174 -40.41 -17.01 -13.28
CA GLY A 174 -39.58 -17.72 -14.26
C GLY A 174 -38.11 -17.95 -13.86
N PHE A 175 -37.71 -17.60 -12.64
CA PHE A 175 -36.37 -17.88 -12.09
C PHE A 175 -36.49 -18.70 -10.80
N ASP A 176 -35.90 -19.91 -10.79
CA ASP A 176 -35.91 -20.81 -9.62
C ASP A 176 -34.95 -20.36 -8.50
N LYS A 177 -34.05 -19.40 -8.77
CA LYS A 177 -33.13 -18.79 -7.79
C LYS A 177 -33.70 -17.48 -7.23
N LYS A 178 -33.65 -17.30 -5.89
CA LYS A 178 -34.13 -16.10 -5.18
C LYS A 178 -32.98 -15.11 -5.00
N ARG A 179 -33.22 -13.80 -5.14
CA ARG A 179 -32.27 -12.75 -4.71
C ARG A 179 -32.66 -12.31 -3.30
N VAL A 180 -31.70 -12.23 -2.39
CA VAL A 180 -31.89 -11.65 -1.05
C VAL A 180 -31.23 -10.28 -1.06
N TYR A 181 -31.89 -9.26 -0.54
CA TYR A 181 -31.29 -7.94 -0.34
C TYR A 181 -31.16 -7.64 1.14
N ASP A 182 -30.06 -7.02 1.54
CA ASP A 182 -29.75 -6.71 2.94
C ASP A 182 -30.80 -5.78 3.55
N VAL A 183 -31.24 -4.78 2.80
CA VAL A 183 -32.29 -3.84 3.20
C VAL A 183 -33.27 -3.58 2.05
N PHE A 184 -34.56 -3.65 2.34
CA PHE A 184 -35.60 -3.51 1.32
C PHE A 184 -36.78 -2.65 1.80
N ARG A 185 -37.29 -1.76 0.93
CA ARG A 185 -38.50 -0.97 1.20
C ARG A 185 -39.73 -1.59 0.53
N LYS A 186 -40.69 -2.05 1.33
CA LYS A 186 -41.95 -2.63 0.83
C LYS A 186 -43.05 -1.61 0.53
N LYS A 187 -42.96 -0.40 1.09
CA LYS A 187 -44.00 0.63 1.00
C LYS A 187 -43.58 1.74 0.04
N GLY A 188 -44.49 2.11 -0.87
CA GLY A 188 -44.19 3.09 -1.92
C GLY A 188 -43.42 2.46 -3.08
N ARG A 189 -42.55 3.24 -3.74
CA ARG A 189 -41.62 2.69 -4.73
C ARG A 189 -40.66 1.73 -4.00
N PRO A 190 -40.54 0.46 -4.40
CA PRO A 190 -39.59 -0.44 -3.76
C PRO A 190 -38.16 -0.04 -4.09
N ILE A 191 -37.34 -0.11 -3.05
CA ILE A 191 -35.90 0.15 -3.11
C ILE A 191 -35.24 -1.07 -2.48
N SER A 192 -34.27 -1.65 -3.18
CA SER A 192 -33.39 -2.67 -2.63
C SER A 192 -32.01 -2.08 -2.41
N ILE A 193 -31.41 -2.44 -1.29
CA ILE A 193 -30.06 -2.04 -0.90
C ILE A 193 -29.28 -3.32 -0.61
N GLU A 194 -28.13 -3.43 -1.26
CA GLU A 194 -27.08 -4.40 -0.97
C GLU A 194 -25.88 -3.69 -0.35
N GLY A 195 -25.37 -4.19 0.78
CA GLY A 195 -24.17 -3.68 1.46
C GLY A 195 -22.92 -4.47 1.09
N LYS A 196 -21.85 -3.80 0.68
CA LYS A 196 -20.52 -4.41 0.42
C LYS A 196 -19.43 -3.73 1.24
N SER A 197 -19.08 -4.33 2.38
CA SER A 197 -18.00 -3.85 3.27
C SER A 197 -16.67 -4.59 3.14
N GLY A 198 -16.66 -5.82 2.62
CA GLY A 198 -15.44 -6.61 2.41
C GLY A 198 -14.65 -6.19 1.16
N GLU A 199 -13.56 -6.88 0.87
CA GLU A 199 -12.70 -6.58 -0.31
C GLU A 199 -13.45 -6.75 -1.65
N GLU A 200 -14.35 -7.72 -1.72
CA GLU A 200 -15.20 -7.94 -2.89
C GLU A 200 -16.36 -6.95 -2.93
N LYS A 201 -16.32 -6.00 -3.87
CA LYS A 201 -17.39 -5.02 -4.10
C LYS A 201 -18.32 -5.40 -5.25
N PHE A 202 -18.02 -6.44 -6.01
CA PHE A 202 -18.75 -6.80 -7.22
C PHE A 202 -18.86 -8.32 -7.37
N VAL A 203 -20.04 -8.79 -7.78
CA VAL A 203 -20.30 -10.20 -8.09
C VAL A 203 -21.18 -10.27 -9.34
N GLN A 204 -20.64 -10.78 -10.45
CA GLN A 204 -21.33 -10.81 -11.74
C GLN A 204 -22.68 -11.54 -11.67
N GLU A 205 -22.76 -12.68 -10.96
CA GLU A 205 -24.01 -13.43 -10.81
C GLU A 205 -25.09 -12.62 -10.07
N GLN A 206 -24.71 -11.80 -9.07
CA GLN A 206 -25.66 -10.92 -8.39
C GLN A 206 -26.20 -9.84 -9.33
N VAL A 207 -25.35 -9.26 -10.17
CA VAL A 207 -25.74 -8.27 -11.19
C VAL A 207 -26.69 -8.89 -12.24
N ASP A 208 -26.44 -10.11 -12.68
CA ASP A 208 -27.30 -10.82 -13.63
C ASP A 208 -28.68 -11.11 -13.02
N LYS A 209 -28.72 -11.52 -11.74
CA LYS A 209 -29.96 -11.68 -10.96
C LYS A 209 -30.71 -10.34 -10.85
N ASP A 210 -30.00 -9.24 -10.61
CA ASP A 210 -30.58 -7.90 -10.49
C ASP A 210 -31.15 -7.38 -11.81
N LYS A 211 -30.45 -7.60 -12.93
CA LYS A 211 -30.94 -7.32 -14.30
C LYS A 211 -32.22 -8.11 -14.60
N ALA A 212 -32.26 -9.39 -14.21
CA ALA A 212 -33.44 -10.23 -14.38
C ALA A 212 -34.65 -9.72 -13.57
N ILE A 213 -34.44 -9.29 -12.32
CA ILE A 213 -35.50 -8.70 -11.48
C ILE A 213 -36.03 -7.41 -12.09
N LYS A 214 -35.16 -6.50 -12.53
CA LYS A 214 -35.58 -5.28 -13.25
C LYS A 214 -36.38 -5.58 -14.50
N LYS A 215 -35.95 -6.57 -15.31
CA LYS A 215 -36.65 -6.97 -16.52
C LYS A 215 -38.05 -7.56 -16.24
N ALA A 216 -38.22 -8.22 -15.09
CA ALA A 216 -39.50 -8.78 -14.66
C ALA A 216 -40.42 -7.74 -13.99
N ASP A 217 -39.93 -6.54 -13.70
CA ASP A 217 -40.69 -5.48 -13.07
C ASP A 217 -41.65 -4.80 -14.05
N THR A 218 -42.95 -5.05 -13.87
CA THR A 218 -44.01 -4.55 -14.76
C THR A 218 -44.62 -3.23 -14.29
N ARG A 219 -44.04 -2.59 -13.26
CA ARG A 219 -44.52 -1.31 -12.74
C ARG A 219 -44.30 -0.16 -13.75
N PRO A 220 -45.07 0.93 -13.66
CA PRO A 220 -44.91 2.08 -14.56
C PRO A 220 -43.53 2.75 -14.42
N ALA A 221 -43.11 3.42 -15.49
CA ALA A 221 -41.90 4.24 -15.51
C ALA A 221 -41.86 5.26 -14.35
N GLY A 222 -40.74 5.28 -13.62
CA GLY A 222 -40.54 6.08 -12.41
C GLY A 222 -41.09 5.42 -11.14
N GLN A 223 -41.71 4.25 -11.23
CA GLN A 223 -42.20 3.45 -10.11
C GLN A 223 -41.56 2.06 -10.06
N GLU A 224 -40.65 1.72 -10.97
CA GLU A 224 -39.87 0.48 -10.95
C GLU A 224 -38.93 0.43 -9.74
N ILE A 225 -38.43 -0.76 -9.44
CA ILE A 225 -37.51 -1.01 -8.35
C ILE A 225 -36.24 -0.18 -8.56
N LEU A 226 -35.85 0.56 -7.53
CA LEU A 226 -34.55 1.20 -7.47
C LEU A 226 -33.58 0.24 -6.77
N GLN A 227 -32.61 -0.27 -7.50
CA GLN A 227 -31.55 -1.11 -6.94
C GLN A 227 -30.35 -0.22 -6.59
N ILE A 228 -29.90 -0.32 -5.34
CA ILE A 228 -28.80 0.44 -4.78
C ILE A 228 -27.78 -0.56 -4.23
N GLN A 229 -26.51 -0.34 -4.55
CA GLN A 229 -25.40 -0.99 -3.89
C GLN A 229 -24.66 0.05 -3.05
N VAL A 230 -24.60 -0.17 -1.74
CA VAL A 230 -23.84 0.67 -0.82
C VAL A 230 -22.50 0.00 -0.54
N VAL A 231 -21.42 0.71 -0.81
CA VAL A 231 -20.06 0.18 -0.72
C VAL A 231 -19.28 0.94 0.34
N ALA A 232 -18.48 0.24 1.16
CA ALA A 232 -17.61 0.88 2.15
C ALA A 232 -16.45 1.65 1.49
N ASP A 233 -16.00 1.16 0.34
CA ASP A 233 -14.93 1.70 -0.50
C ASP A 233 -15.33 1.54 -1.98
N MET A 234 -14.75 2.35 -2.88
CA MET A 234 -15.14 2.33 -4.29
C MET A 234 -14.74 1.00 -4.98
N PRO A 235 -15.61 0.40 -5.82
CA PRO A 235 -15.26 -0.72 -6.70
C PRO A 235 -14.26 -0.31 -7.80
N SER A 236 -13.82 -1.29 -8.60
CA SER A 236 -13.05 -1.06 -9.81
C SER A 236 -13.78 -0.17 -10.82
N GLU A 237 -13.06 0.47 -11.74
CA GLU A 237 -13.70 1.29 -12.79
C GLU A 237 -14.57 0.41 -13.70
N GLU A 238 -14.12 -0.80 -14.00
CA GLU A 238 -14.84 -1.81 -14.79
C GLU A 238 -16.11 -2.32 -14.07
N ASP A 239 -16.03 -2.60 -12.77
CA ASP A 239 -17.18 -3.01 -11.97
C ASP A 239 -18.19 -1.86 -11.87
N LEU A 240 -17.72 -0.62 -11.67
CA LEU A 240 -18.56 0.57 -11.63
C LEU A 240 -19.29 0.79 -12.96
N GLU A 241 -18.61 0.61 -14.09
CA GLU A 241 -19.22 0.67 -15.42
C GLU A 241 -20.30 -0.40 -15.54
N THR A 242 -19.99 -1.65 -15.17
CA THR A 242 -20.93 -2.76 -15.23
C THR A 242 -22.17 -2.54 -14.35
N LEU A 243 -21.99 -2.04 -13.13
CA LEU A 243 -23.09 -1.69 -12.21
C LEU A 243 -23.93 -0.53 -12.78
N THR A 244 -23.27 0.48 -13.35
CA THR A 244 -23.92 1.65 -13.96
C THR A 244 -24.75 1.25 -15.18
N GLU A 245 -24.21 0.43 -16.08
CA GLU A 245 -24.92 -0.14 -17.23
C GLU A 245 -26.10 -1.02 -16.81
N ALA A 246 -25.95 -1.73 -15.68
CA ALA A 246 -27.04 -2.47 -15.06
C ALA A 246 -28.11 -1.57 -14.43
N ASN A 247 -27.97 -0.24 -14.51
CA ASN A 247 -28.82 0.77 -13.86
C ASN A 247 -28.86 0.62 -12.33
N ILE A 248 -27.82 0.07 -11.70
CA ILE A 248 -27.69 -0.03 -10.25
C ILE A 248 -27.06 1.28 -9.76
N VAL A 249 -27.64 1.87 -8.72
CA VAL A 249 -27.06 3.06 -8.09
C VAL A 249 -25.93 2.63 -7.17
N VAL A 250 -24.75 3.21 -7.30
CA VAL A 250 -23.63 2.95 -6.40
C VAL A 250 -23.51 4.10 -5.41
N VAL A 251 -23.57 3.78 -4.12
CA VAL A 251 -23.47 4.77 -3.04
C VAL A 251 -22.23 4.47 -2.21
N LEU A 252 -21.28 5.40 -2.16
CA LEU A 252 -20.10 5.30 -1.31
C LEU A 252 -20.47 5.73 0.11
N LEU A 253 -20.37 4.81 1.07
CA LEU A 253 -20.46 5.09 2.49
C LEU A 253 -19.12 4.77 3.13
N ARG A 254 -18.21 5.75 3.17
CA ARG A 254 -16.83 5.59 3.67
C ARG A 254 -16.83 5.06 5.09
N ALA A 255 -16.59 3.76 5.26
CA ALA A 255 -16.77 3.11 6.54
C ALA A 255 -15.67 2.10 6.86
N THR A 256 -15.28 2.03 8.12
CA THR A 256 -14.26 1.10 8.60
C THR A 256 -14.84 0.22 9.70
N GLY A 257 -14.76 -1.10 9.49
CA GLY A 257 -15.25 -2.10 10.45
C GLY A 257 -14.15 -2.51 11.43
N THR A 258 -14.42 -2.41 12.73
CA THR A 258 -13.51 -2.84 13.80
C THR A 258 -14.06 -4.07 14.52
N PRO A 259 -13.31 -5.18 14.63
CA PRO A 259 -13.74 -6.35 15.37
C PRO A 259 -13.75 -6.08 16.88
N VAL A 260 -14.78 -6.56 17.58
CA VAL A 260 -14.91 -6.52 19.05
C VAL A 260 -14.74 -7.92 19.62
N LEU A 261 -13.92 -8.04 20.66
CA LEU A 261 -13.59 -9.32 21.29
C LEU A 261 -14.78 -9.91 22.07
N PRO A 262 -14.90 -11.24 22.13
CA PRO A 262 -15.90 -11.90 22.96
C PRO A 262 -15.83 -11.47 24.44
N GLY A 263 -16.93 -10.89 24.95
CA GLY A 263 -17.03 -10.44 26.33
C GLY A 263 -16.51 -9.03 26.61
N SER A 264 -16.09 -8.29 25.58
CA SER A 264 -15.82 -6.85 25.68
C SER A 264 -17.04 -6.02 25.24
N ASP A 265 -17.33 -4.94 25.96
CA ASP A 265 -18.34 -3.98 25.53
C ASP A 265 -17.78 -3.16 24.35
N PRO A 266 -18.56 -2.92 23.28
CA PRO A 266 -18.15 -1.99 22.24
C PRO A 266 -17.94 -0.60 22.86
N PRO A 267 -16.94 0.18 22.42
CA PRO A 267 -16.75 1.55 22.92
C PRO A 267 -18.05 2.33 22.73
N GLY A 268 -18.67 2.78 23.82
CA GLY A 268 -19.75 3.76 23.72
C GLY A 268 -19.20 5.02 23.09
N ASN A 269 -19.98 5.72 22.27
CA ASN A 269 -19.59 6.96 21.57
C ASN A 269 -19.13 8.07 22.55
N ALA A 270 -17.91 7.96 23.08
CA ALA A 270 -17.13 8.94 23.80
C ALA A 270 -15.77 8.30 24.18
N ALA A 271 -14.69 8.96 23.74
CA ALA A 271 -13.27 8.66 23.96
C ALA A 271 -12.63 7.65 22.99
N ALA A 272 -11.55 8.12 22.37
CA ALA A 272 -10.63 7.38 21.53
C ALA A 272 -10.32 6.00 22.13
N ALA A 273 -10.53 4.95 21.32
CA ALA A 273 -10.13 3.61 21.68
C ALA A 273 -8.61 3.61 21.90
N THR A 274 -8.18 3.35 23.13
CA THR A 274 -6.84 2.84 23.38
C THR A 274 -6.70 1.51 22.67
N GLU A 275 -5.65 1.42 21.84
CA GLU A 275 -5.32 0.29 20.98
C GLU A 275 -5.33 -1.05 21.74
N PRO A 276 -5.81 -2.14 21.12
CA PRO A 276 -5.63 -3.47 21.68
C PRO A 276 -4.15 -3.85 21.57
N THR A 277 -3.48 -3.95 22.72
CA THR A 277 -2.16 -4.56 22.85
C THR A 277 -2.29 -6.07 22.62
N GLY A 278 -2.23 -6.48 21.35
CA GLY A 278 -1.92 -7.85 20.95
C GLY A 278 -0.42 -8.14 21.11
N PRO A 279 -0.01 -9.42 21.10
CA PRO A 279 1.34 -9.83 21.48
C PRO A 279 2.43 -9.19 20.59
N GLU A 280 3.53 -8.78 21.23
CA GLU A 280 4.67 -8.06 20.66
C GLU A 280 5.53 -8.86 19.64
N ASP A 281 5.05 -9.99 19.14
CA ASP A 281 5.84 -10.86 18.26
C ASP A 281 5.31 -10.86 16.82
N GLY A 282 5.97 -10.05 15.97
CA GLY A 282 6.23 -10.28 14.55
C GLY A 282 5.04 -10.46 13.60
N GLY A 283 4.59 -9.37 12.95
CA GLY A 283 3.78 -9.50 11.71
C GLY A 283 2.88 -8.32 11.34
N SER A 284 2.61 -7.38 12.25
CA SER A 284 1.88 -6.16 11.89
C SER A 284 2.74 -5.31 10.94
N GLY A 285 2.13 -4.78 9.86
CA GLY A 285 2.83 -4.12 8.76
C GLY A 285 3.67 -2.92 9.18
N GLN A 286 4.91 -3.15 9.59
CA GLN A 286 5.93 -2.14 9.87
C GLN A 286 6.39 -1.49 8.55
N VAL A 287 5.52 -0.70 7.96
CA VAL A 287 5.75 0.09 6.74
C VAL A 287 5.74 1.55 7.17
N PHE A 288 6.75 2.33 6.83
CA PHE A 288 6.93 3.73 7.25
C PHE A 288 6.93 3.96 8.77
N THR A 289 7.40 2.97 9.54
CA THR A 289 7.59 3.06 10.99
C THR A 289 9.05 2.79 11.35
N THR A 290 9.52 3.38 12.45
CA THR A 290 10.77 2.96 13.09
C THR A 290 10.47 1.90 14.16
N PRO A 291 11.40 0.98 14.49
CA PRO A 291 11.16 -0.10 15.45
C PRO A 291 10.60 0.27 16.84
N ASP A 292 10.65 1.54 17.25
CA ASP A 292 10.10 2.03 18.52
C ASP A 292 8.71 2.70 18.38
N GLN A 293 8.13 2.64 17.19
CA GLN A 293 6.81 3.20 16.90
C GLN A 293 5.80 2.07 16.72
N ALA A 294 4.53 2.38 17.04
CA ALA A 294 3.46 1.44 16.77
C ALA A 294 3.37 1.15 15.24
N PRO A 295 2.75 0.05 14.83
CA PRO A 295 2.54 -0.26 13.42
C PRO A 295 1.74 0.85 12.72
N SER A 296 1.92 0.96 11.41
CA SER A 296 1.04 1.83 10.60
C SER A 296 -0.40 1.33 10.67
N THR A 297 -1.34 2.25 10.54
CA THR A 297 -2.77 1.97 10.53
C THR A 297 -3.40 2.33 9.19
N GLY A 298 -4.59 1.81 8.93
CA GLY A 298 -5.33 1.99 7.68
C GLY A 298 -5.56 0.69 6.92
N THR A 299 -6.56 0.70 6.05
CA THR A 299 -6.99 -0.47 5.27
C THR A 299 -5.93 -0.98 4.31
N ALA A 300 -5.07 -0.10 3.79
CA ALA A 300 -3.90 -0.52 3.02
C ALA A 300 -2.93 -1.37 3.84
N VAL A 301 -2.70 -1.01 5.11
CA VAL A 301 -1.80 -1.77 5.99
C VAL A 301 -2.38 -3.15 6.25
N THR A 302 -3.69 -3.24 6.45
CA THR A 302 -4.39 -4.53 6.56
C THR A 302 -4.20 -5.35 5.30
N ALA A 303 -4.58 -4.83 4.12
CA ALA A 303 -4.46 -5.57 2.84
C ALA A 303 -3.02 -6.00 2.52
N ILE A 304 -2.03 -5.16 2.85
CA ILE A 304 -0.61 -5.44 2.69
C ILE A 304 -0.15 -6.52 3.68
N ALA A 305 -0.55 -6.41 4.95
CA ALA A 305 -0.13 -7.33 6.02
C ALA A 305 -0.79 -8.70 5.92
N THR A 306 -2.01 -8.79 5.38
CA THR A 306 -2.73 -10.05 5.18
C THR A 306 -2.46 -10.69 3.82
N SER A 307 -1.65 -10.04 2.96
CA SER A 307 -1.25 -10.61 1.67
C SER A 307 -0.32 -11.81 1.88
N PRO A 308 -0.58 -12.97 1.23
CA PRO A 308 0.29 -14.14 1.30
C PRO A 308 1.72 -13.78 0.88
N ALA A 309 2.75 -14.33 1.53
CA ALA A 309 4.13 -13.95 1.23
C ALA A 309 4.59 -14.46 -0.15
N THR A 310 4.06 -15.60 -0.59
CA THR A 310 4.44 -16.24 -1.86
C THR A 310 3.23 -16.64 -2.67
N ARG A 311 3.41 -16.80 -3.98
CA ARG A 311 2.38 -17.37 -4.86
C ARG A 311 1.91 -18.75 -4.42
N ALA A 312 2.84 -19.61 -3.99
CA ALA A 312 2.52 -20.96 -3.53
C ALA A 312 1.61 -20.93 -2.30
N GLU A 313 1.92 -20.05 -1.33
CA GLU A 313 1.08 -19.82 -0.16
C GLU A 313 -0.30 -19.27 -0.54
N ALA A 314 -0.37 -18.32 -1.47
CA ALA A 314 -1.64 -17.81 -1.97
C ALA A 314 -2.51 -18.93 -2.58
N GLU A 315 -1.89 -19.83 -3.37
CA GLU A 315 -2.58 -20.98 -3.96
C GLU A 315 -3.07 -21.98 -2.89
N GLN A 316 -2.32 -22.17 -1.81
CA GLN A 316 -2.71 -23.02 -0.67
C GLN A 316 -3.88 -22.40 0.11
N LEU A 317 -3.80 -21.11 0.44
CA LEU A 317 -4.87 -20.40 1.14
C LEU A 317 -6.18 -20.41 0.35
N ARG A 318 -6.12 -20.23 -0.98
CA ARG A 318 -7.30 -20.34 -1.84
C ARG A 318 -7.95 -21.73 -1.77
N LYS A 319 -7.15 -22.80 -1.77
CA LYS A 319 -7.66 -24.18 -1.64
C LYS A 319 -8.30 -24.40 -0.27
N ALA A 320 -7.64 -23.97 0.80
CA ALA A 320 -8.13 -24.16 2.16
C ALA A 320 -9.41 -23.32 2.42
N ARG A 321 -9.52 -22.11 1.85
CA ARG A 321 -10.77 -21.33 1.87
C ARG A 321 -11.93 -22.07 1.22
N ALA A 322 -11.69 -22.76 0.11
CA ALA A 322 -12.71 -23.57 -0.54
C ALA A 322 -13.18 -24.77 0.33
N GLU A 323 -12.38 -25.23 1.29
CA GLU A 323 -12.81 -26.25 2.27
C GLU A 323 -13.88 -25.70 3.23
N PHE A 324 -13.87 -24.39 3.51
CA PHE A 324 -14.88 -23.71 4.32
C PHE A 324 -16.12 -23.28 3.54
N ALA A 325 -16.19 -23.56 2.24
CA ALA A 325 -17.34 -23.26 1.39
C ALA A 325 -18.67 -23.76 1.97
N GLY A 326 -18.65 -24.93 2.61
CA GLY A 326 -19.84 -25.53 3.23
C GLY A 326 -20.31 -24.85 4.52
N GLU A 327 -19.61 -23.83 5.02
CA GLU A 327 -20.05 -22.98 6.14
C GLU A 327 -20.85 -21.76 5.69
N TRP A 328 -20.76 -21.40 4.42
CA TRP A 328 -21.48 -20.30 3.82
C TRP A 328 -22.85 -20.78 3.31
N ASP A 329 -23.90 -19.99 3.56
CA ASP A 329 -25.26 -20.33 3.10
C ASP A 329 -25.39 -20.23 1.56
N ASP A 330 -24.51 -19.49 0.88
CA ASP A 330 -24.39 -19.37 -0.58
C ASP A 330 -22.91 -19.46 -1.02
N PRO A 331 -22.50 -20.40 -1.89
CA PRO A 331 -21.16 -20.46 -2.46
C PRO A 331 -20.76 -19.22 -3.27
N ASP A 332 -21.75 -18.47 -3.79
CA ASP A 332 -21.53 -17.23 -4.53
C ASP A 332 -21.13 -16.04 -3.62
N ASP A 333 -21.25 -16.20 -2.29
CA ASP A 333 -20.84 -15.21 -1.28
C ASP A 333 -19.41 -15.47 -0.75
N MET A 334 -18.67 -16.43 -1.34
CA MET A 334 -17.26 -16.63 -1.03
C MET A 334 -16.42 -15.59 -1.78
N PRO A 335 -15.81 -14.61 -1.07
CA PRO A 335 -15.02 -13.60 -1.74
C PRO A 335 -13.73 -14.22 -2.30
N ASP A 336 -13.35 -13.84 -3.52
CA ASP A 336 -11.99 -14.07 -4.04
C ASP A 336 -11.02 -13.12 -3.32
N GLU A 337 -10.63 -13.51 -2.11
CA GLU A 337 -9.82 -12.68 -1.20
C GLU A 337 -8.33 -12.72 -1.54
N THR A 338 -8.01 -12.37 -2.77
CA THR A 338 -6.66 -11.90 -3.05
C THR A 338 -6.61 -10.40 -3.23
N GLY A 339 -7.71 -9.67 -3.11
CA GLY A 339 -7.70 -8.21 -3.21
C GLY A 339 -7.28 -7.69 -4.59
N GLY A 340 -7.08 -8.58 -5.57
CA GLY A 340 -6.83 -8.25 -6.97
C GLY A 340 -5.64 -7.33 -7.25
N ILE A 341 -4.63 -7.26 -6.37
CA ILE A 341 -3.48 -6.34 -6.47
C ILE A 341 -2.21 -7.07 -6.89
N ASP A 342 -1.64 -6.67 -8.03
CA ASP A 342 -0.29 -7.09 -8.42
C ASP A 342 0.76 -6.30 -7.63
N PHE A 343 1.07 -6.77 -6.43
CA PHE A 343 2.07 -6.15 -5.55
C PHE A 343 3.48 -6.13 -6.14
N SER A 344 3.78 -6.86 -7.21
CA SER A 344 5.05 -6.71 -7.93
C SER A 344 5.16 -5.32 -8.60
N THR A 345 4.03 -4.65 -8.83
CA THR A 345 3.95 -3.31 -9.43
C THR A 345 3.73 -2.19 -8.42
N LEU A 346 3.78 -2.51 -7.12
CA LEU A 346 3.56 -1.53 -6.05
C LEU A 346 4.61 -0.42 -6.07
N GLU A 347 4.14 0.82 -6.05
CA GLU A 347 4.92 2.04 -6.23
C GLU A 347 4.48 3.13 -5.25
N LEU A 348 5.42 3.80 -4.56
CA LEU A 348 5.11 4.92 -3.67
C LEU A 348 4.76 6.16 -4.50
N ARG A 349 3.55 6.68 -4.34
CA ARG A 349 3.01 7.80 -5.13
C ARG A 349 2.66 9.04 -4.32
N TYR A 350 2.54 8.91 -3.01
CA TYR A 350 2.26 10.02 -2.13
C TYR A 350 2.96 9.86 -0.79
N ILE A 351 3.44 10.97 -0.24
CA ILE A 351 3.94 11.07 1.14
C ILE A 351 3.62 12.45 1.71
N ALA A 352 3.21 12.51 2.98
CA ALA A 352 3.05 13.77 3.71
C ALA A 352 3.57 13.64 5.14
N ASP A 353 4.35 14.63 5.56
CA ASP A 353 4.83 14.74 6.95
C ASP A 353 3.71 15.27 7.85
N PRO A 354 3.52 14.71 9.07
CA PRO A 354 2.46 15.17 9.97
C PRO A 354 2.60 16.64 10.32
N VAL A 355 1.53 17.40 10.14
CA VAL A 355 1.38 18.74 10.74
C VAL A 355 0.93 18.62 12.21
N ASP A 356 1.03 19.71 12.99
CA ASP A 356 0.60 19.69 14.39
C ASP A 356 -0.86 19.24 14.52
N GLY A 357 -1.08 18.07 15.15
CA GLY A 357 -2.39 17.44 15.33
C GLY A 357 -2.70 16.27 14.38
N ASP A 358 -1.86 15.99 13.37
CA ASP A 358 -1.98 14.80 12.54
C ASP A 358 -1.44 13.55 13.25
N ALA A 359 -2.12 12.42 13.00
CA ALA A 359 -1.57 11.11 13.26
C ALA A 359 -0.52 10.78 12.19
N GLY A 360 0.74 10.59 12.60
CA GLY A 360 1.89 10.13 11.81
C GLY A 360 2.10 10.60 10.35
N LEU A 361 3.02 9.94 9.65
CA LEU A 361 3.31 10.13 8.23
C LEU A 361 2.20 9.49 7.39
N LYS A 362 1.58 10.27 6.50
CA LYS A 362 0.61 9.75 5.52
C LYS A 362 1.35 9.31 4.27
N TYR A 363 0.94 8.20 3.68
CA TYR A 363 1.50 7.71 2.42
C TYR A 363 0.43 7.03 1.57
N SER A 364 0.65 6.96 0.26
CA SER A 364 -0.15 6.12 -0.63
C SER A 364 0.71 5.44 -1.66
N PHE A 365 0.45 4.16 -1.85
CA PHE A 365 0.95 3.37 -2.97
C PHE A 365 -0.05 3.34 -4.12
N SER A 366 0.44 3.10 -5.33
CA SER A 366 -0.34 2.58 -6.47
C SER A 366 0.20 1.22 -6.87
N ALA A 367 -0.65 0.34 -7.38
CA ALA A 367 -0.29 -0.93 -7.99
C ALA A 367 -1.28 -1.27 -9.09
N LYS A 368 -0.89 -2.08 -10.06
CA LYS A 368 -1.80 -2.60 -11.08
C LYS A 368 -2.74 -3.64 -10.47
N PRO A 369 -3.97 -3.79 -11.00
CA PRO A 369 -4.77 -4.96 -10.70
C PRO A 369 -4.09 -6.22 -11.25
N THR A 370 -4.33 -7.35 -10.59
CA THR A 370 -4.00 -8.68 -11.15
C THR A 370 -4.88 -8.95 -12.36
N ALA A 371 -4.36 -9.72 -13.33
CA ALA A 371 -5.24 -10.28 -14.37
C ALA A 371 -6.26 -11.25 -13.76
N ASP A 372 -7.43 -11.42 -14.39
CA ASP A 372 -8.52 -12.28 -13.93
C ASP A 372 -8.03 -13.65 -13.45
N GLY A 373 -8.40 -13.99 -12.21
CA GLY A 373 -8.07 -15.27 -11.58
C GLY A 373 -6.60 -15.44 -11.15
N GLN A 374 -5.77 -14.40 -11.27
CA GLN A 374 -4.45 -14.39 -10.64
C GLN A 374 -4.52 -13.94 -9.19
N LEU A 375 -3.72 -14.60 -8.36
CA LEU A 375 -3.66 -14.33 -6.93
C LEU A 375 -2.65 -13.24 -6.64
N SER A 376 -3.01 -12.32 -5.76
CA SER A 376 -2.08 -11.38 -5.13
C SER A 376 -1.24 -12.07 -4.06
N TRP A 377 0.02 -11.67 -3.98
CA TRP A 377 0.99 -12.13 -2.98
C TRP A 377 2.15 -11.13 -2.89
N GLY A 378 2.94 -11.20 -1.82
CA GLY A 378 4.14 -10.41 -1.63
C GLY A 378 3.89 -8.95 -1.21
N GLY A 379 2.66 -8.59 -0.83
CA GLY A 379 2.29 -7.21 -0.49
C GLY A 379 3.15 -6.61 0.61
N LEU A 380 3.29 -7.31 1.74
CA LEU A 380 4.12 -6.86 2.85
C LEU A 380 5.57 -6.64 2.45
N ALA A 381 6.17 -7.60 1.75
CA ALA A 381 7.56 -7.49 1.28
C ALA A 381 7.75 -6.29 0.34
N ALA A 382 6.78 -6.06 -0.56
CA ALA A 382 6.82 -4.94 -1.47
C ALA A 382 6.74 -3.58 -0.76
N ALA A 383 5.79 -3.42 0.15
CA ALA A 383 5.61 -2.20 0.91
C ALA A 383 6.80 -1.93 1.84
N GLN A 384 7.32 -2.96 2.50
CA GLN A 384 8.52 -2.88 3.33
C GLN A 384 9.76 -2.48 2.53
N GLN A 385 9.95 -3.04 1.32
CA GLN A 385 11.06 -2.63 0.46
C GLN A 385 11.01 -1.13 0.12
N ALA A 386 9.82 -0.58 -0.16
CA ALA A 386 9.66 0.85 -0.39
C ALA A 386 9.95 1.69 0.86
N SER A 387 9.40 1.27 2.01
CA SER A 387 9.63 1.91 3.31
C SER A 387 11.10 1.91 3.72
N ASP A 388 11.76 0.75 3.68
CA ASP A 388 13.16 0.58 4.07
C ASP A 388 14.06 1.39 3.13
N ALA A 389 13.78 1.39 1.82
CA ALA A 389 14.49 2.23 0.86
C ALA A 389 14.32 3.72 1.18
N PHE A 390 13.11 4.19 1.52
CA PHE A 390 12.89 5.58 1.94
C PHE A 390 13.79 5.96 3.13
N PHE A 391 13.86 5.12 4.17
CA PHE A 391 14.67 5.39 5.34
C PHE A 391 16.17 5.30 5.10
N VAL A 392 16.65 4.27 4.37
CA VAL A 392 18.06 4.17 3.97
C VAL A 392 18.47 5.41 3.18
N TRP A 393 17.58 5.92 2.33
CA TRP A 393 17.80 7.12 1.53
C TRP A 393 17.88 8.39 2.36
N MET A 394 17.16 8.47 3.48
CA MET A 394 17.31 9.56 4.45
C MET A 394 18.59 9.40 5.28
N ALA A 395 18.92 8.19 5.70
CA ALA A 395 20.04 7.89 6.59
C ALA A 395 21.40 8.17 5.96
N LEU A 396 21.63 7.72 4.72
CA LEU A 396 22.87 7.97 4.00
C LEU A 396 22.80 9.28 3.21
N ARG A 397 23.95 9.89 2.94
CA ARG A 397 24.03 11.09 2.09
C ARG A 397 23.91 10.72 0.59
N PRO A 398 23.37 11.62 -0.26
CA PRO A 398 23.17 11.34 -1.68
C PRO A 398 24.39 10.77 -2.41
N GLU A 399 25.60 11.22 -2.10
CA GLU A 399 26.85 10.75 -2.73
C GLU A 399 27.19 9.27 -2.48
N HIS A 400 26.50 8.58 -1.57
CA HIS A 400 26.72 7.16 -1.28
C HIS A 400 25.86 6.21 -2.12
N PHE A 401 24.89 6.72 -2.90
CA PHE A 401 23.95 5.91 -3.67
C PHE A 401 24.47 5.57 -5.07
N TRP A 402 25.53 4.78 -5.11
CA TRP A 402 26.08 4.25 -6.35
C TRP A 402 26.50 2.79 -6.17
N VAL A 403 26.48 2.05 -7.27
CA VAL A 403 27.01 0.69 -7.38
C VAL A 403 27.87 0.57 -8.63
N ASN A 404 28.76 -0.42 -8.63
CA ASN A 404 29.74 -0.61 -9.68
C ASN A 404 30.09 -2.08 -9.84
N LEU A 405 29.85 -2.61 -11.03
CA LEU A 405 30.33 -3.93 -11.46
C LEU A 405 31.41 -3.74 -12.52
N ASN A 406 32.41 -2.89 -12.25
CA ASN A 406 33.62 -2.81 -13.05
C ASN A 406 34.62 -3.87 -12.60
N PRO A 407 34.95 -4.88 -13.43
CA PRO A 407 35.90 -5.95 -13.11
C PRO A 407 37.28 -5.47 -12.68
N ASN A 408 37.71 -4.28 -13.14
CA ASN A 408 39.00 -3.69 -12.79
C ASN A 408 38.99 -2.91 -11.47
N GLU A 409 37.82 -2.78 -10.85
CA GLU A 409 37.65 -2.16 -9.54
C GLU A 409 36.96 -3.12 -8.54
N PRO A 410 37.51 -4.34 -8.32
CA PRO A 410 36.87 -5.38 -7.52
C PRO A 410 36.66 -5.01 -6.05
N ASP A 411 37.40 -4.01 -5.54
CA ASP A 411 37.30 -3.49 -4.18
C ASP A 411 36.34 -2.28 -4.07
N ARG A 412 35.77 -1.81 -5.19
CA ARG A 412 34.87 -0.65 -5.26
C ARG A 412 33.56 -1.06 -5.91
N ILE A 413 32.82 -1.93 -5.22
CA ILE A 413 31.53 -2.48 -5.72
C ILE A 413 30.34 -1.60 -5.30
N ILE A 414 30.31 -1.20 -4.03
CA ILE A 414 29.23 -0.42 -3.41
C ILE A 414 29.75 0.24 -2.14
N GLU A 415 29.11 1.33 -1.68
CA GLU A 415 29.40 1.86 -0.34
C GLU A 415 29.05 0.84 0.75
N GLU A 416 29.92 0.72 1.76
CA GLU A 416 29.89 -0.37 2.76
C GLU A 416 28.54 -0.49 3.48
N ARG A 417 27.96 0.63 3.92
CA ARG A 417 26.68 0.64 4.64
C ARG A 417 25.53 0.35 3.70
N LEU A 418 25.50 0.97 2.52
CA LEU A 418 24.50 0.67 1.50
C LEU A 418 24.52 -0.82 1.12
N GLY A 419 25.70 -1.42 1.05
CA GLY A 419 25.93 -2.86 0.82
C GLY A 419 25.39 -3.81 1.89
N THR A 420 24.87 -3.30 3.01
CA THR A 420 24.19 -4.10 4.04
C THR A 420 22.66 -4.10 3.90
N THR A 421 22.10 -3.30 2.99
CA THR A 421 20.66 -3.02 2.88
C THR A 421 20.03 -3.70 1.65
N ASP A 422 18.72 -3.96 1.68
CA ASP A 422 17.98 -4.45 0.52
C ASP A 422 18.03 -3.46 -0.65
N ALA A 423 18.06 -2.17 -0.35
CA ALA A 423 18.05 -1.17 -1.38
C ALA A 423 19.43 -1.09 -2.09
N GLY A 424 20.54 -1.33 -1.39
CA GLY A 424 21.84 -1.57 -2.03
C GLY A 424 21.88 -2.84 -2.88
N ARG A 425 21.25 -3.93 -2.40
CA ARG A 425 21.08 -5.17 -3.17
C ARG A 425 20.36 -4.91 -4.49
N VAL A 426 19.22 -4.24 -4.43
CA VAL A 426 18.40 -3.90 -5.61
C VAL A 426 19.18 -3.09 -6.64
N LEU A 427 19.95 -2.07 -6.21
CA LEU A 427 20.76 -1.28 -7.14
C LEU A 427 21.82 -2.16 -7.84
N LEU A 428 22.55 -3.00 -7.11
CA LEU A 428 23.62 -3.84 -7.67
C LEU A 428 23.06 -4.98 -8.54
N GLU A 429 21.94 -5.59 -8.14
CA GLU A 429 21.21 -6.58 -8.93
C GLU A 429 20.68 -5.99 -10.24
N ALA A 430 20.14 -4.77 -10.20
CA ALA A 430 19.69 -4.07 -11.39
C ALA A 430 20.84 -3.76 -12.36
N ASP A 431 22.02 -3.42 -11.84
CA ASP A 431 23.21 -3.23 -12.66
C ASP A 431 23.67 -4.52 -13.35
N LEU A 432 23.63 -5.66 -12.65
CA LEU A 432 23.87 -6.96 -13.26
C LEU A 432 22.79 -7.27 -14.32
N GLN A 433 21.51 -7.09 -13.98
CA GLN A 433 20.39 -7.37 -14.86
C GLN A 433 20.44 -6.54 -16.15
N MET A 434 20.84 -5.26 -16.07
CA MET A 434 21.07 -4.40 -17.23
C MET A 434 22.08 -5.01 -18.19
N LYS A 435 23.19 -5.54 -17.67
CA LYS A 435 24.20 -6.20 -18.50
C LYS A 435 23.61 -7.45 -19.16
N LYS A 436 22.88 -8.28 -18.42
CA LYS A 436 22.19 -9.46 -18.98
C LYS A 436 21.20 -9.09 -20.08
N THR A 437 20.41 -8.04 -19.87
CA THR A 437 19.50 -7.49 -20.89
C THR A 437 20.27 -7.10 -22.15
N VAL A 438 21.42 -6.43 -22.00
CA VAL A 438 22.25 -6.09 -23.16
C VAL A 438 22.77 -7.35 -23.85
N ALA A 439 23.32 -8.31 -23.11
CA ALA A 439 23.81 -9.60 -23.63
C ALA A 439 22.76 -10.27 -24.52
N LYS A 440 21.50 -10.33 -24.03
CA LYS A 440 20.36 -10.90 -24.75
C LYS A 440 20.04 -10.13 -26.03
N LEU A 441 20.09 -8.79 -26.00
CA LEU A 441 19.78 -7.94 -27.15
C LEU A 441 20.84 -8.01 -28.24
N ILE A 442 22.11 -8.12 -27.87
CA ILE A 442 23.24 -8.23 -28.80
C ILE A 442 23.54 -9.68 -29.18
N HIS A 443 22.84 -10.67 -28.62
CA HIS A 443 23.15 -12.07 -28.88
C HIS A 443 23.11 -12.38 -30.40
N PRO A 444 24.20 -12.89 -31.02
CA PRO A 444 24.32 -12.99 -32.47
C PRO A 444 23.30 -13.96 -33.11
N ASP A 445 22.77 -14.92 -32.36
CA ASP A 445 21.74 -15.83 -32.86
C ASP A 445 20.33 -15.22 -32.85
N SER A 446 20.14 -14.07 -32.20
CA SER A 446 18.87 -13.34 -32.23
C SER A 446 18.74 -12.49 -33.50
N ALA A 447 17.52 -12.28 -33.98
CA ALA A 447 17.29 -11.42 -35.15
C ALA A 447 17.70 -9.95 -34.89
N GLY A 448 17.57 -9.48 -33.65
CA GLY A 448 18.04 -8.16 -33.22
C GLY A 448 19.55 -8.07 -33.21
N GLY A 449 20.22 -9.05 -32.58
CA GLY A 449 21.67 -9.12 -32.51
C GLY A 449 22.34 -9.22 -33.88
N ARG A 450 21.82 -10.03 -34.82
CA ARG A 450 22.35 -10.05 -36.21
C ARG A 450 22.35 -8.67 -36.85
N ARG A 451 21.22 -7.95 -36.78
CA ARG A 451 21.13 -6.59 -37.33
C ARG A 451 22.08 -5.62 -36.64
N PHE A 452 22.29 -5.80 -35.34
CA PHE A 452 23.26 -5.01 -34.59
C PHE A 452 24.69 -5.27 -35.07
N TRP A 453 25.12 -6.53 -35.14
CA TRP A 453 26.46 -6.91 -35.60
C TRP A 453 26.71 -6.54 -37.07
N ASP A 454 25.73 -6.73 -37.95
CA ASP A 454 25.80 -6.35 -39.38
C ASP A 454 25.97 -4.84 -39.59
N ALA A 455 25.55 -4.01 -38.63
CA ALA A 455 25.61 -2.56 -38.70
C ALA A 455 26.94 -1.97 -38.19
N LEU A 456 27.79 -2.78 -37.54
CA LEU A 456 29.07 -2.34 -37.00
C LEU A 456 30.14 -2.26 -38.09
N ARG A 457 31.12 -1.39 -37.87
CA ARG A 457 32.37 -1.37 -38.62
C ARG A 457 33.40 -2.21 -37.87
N ASN A 458 34.08 -3.09 -38.62
CA ASN A 458 35.19 -3.86 -38.09
C ASN A 458 36.39 -2.94 -37.83
N THR A 459 37.22 -3.30 -36.87
CA THR A 459 38.56 -2.73 -36.67
C THR A 459 39.56 -3.32 -37.67
N ASP A 460 40.75 -2.73 -37.75
CA ASP A 460 41.82 -3.07 -38.72
C ASP A 460 42.30 -4.54 -38.64
N ASP A 461 42.01 -5.26 -37.56
CA ASP A 461 42.35 -6.66 -37.33
C ASP A 461 41.19 -7.64 -37.60
N GLU A 462 40.10 -7.16 -38.23
CA GLU A 462 38.86 -7.92 -38.48
C GLU A 462 38.17 -8.46 -37.20
N GLN A 463 38.58 -8.00 -36.00
CA GLN A 463 37.99 -8.37 -34.71
C GLN A 463 37.11 -7.25 -34.15
N THR A 464 35.79 -7.31 -34.36
CA THR A 464 34.90 -6.30 -33.76
C THR A 464 34.92 -6.37 -32.23
N CYS A 465 35.59 -5.39 -31.60
CA CYS A 465 35.64 -5.26 -30.15
C CYS A 465 34.87 -4.05 -29.64
N LEU A 466 33.88 -4.32 -28.77
CA LEU A 466 33.04 -3.31 -28.16
C LEU A 466 33.27 -3.27 -26.66
N SER A 467 33.72 -2.14 -26.15
CA SER A 467 33.87 -1.91 -24.72
C SER A 467 33.04 -0.69 -24.32
N PHE A 468 31.92 -0.94 -23.64
CA PHE A 468 31.00 0.10 -23.21
C PHE A 468 30.83 0.08 -21.69
N ARG A 469 31.05 1.23 -21.07
CA ARG A 469 30.53 1.49 -19.74
C ARG A 469 29.09 1.94 -19.85
N GLN A 470 28.19 1.34 -19.09
CA GLN A 470 26.76 1.60 -19.07
C GLN A 470 26.28 1.77 -17.64
N TRP A 471 25.40 2.73 -17.40
CA TRP A 471 24.85 2.90 -16.07
C TRP A 471 23.45 3.48 -16.07
N ILE A 472 22.64 3.04 -15.11
CA ILE A 472 21.29 3.57 -14.88
C ILE A 472 21.40 4.82 -14.01
N VAL A 473 20.73 5.88 -14.44
CA VAL A 473 20.57 7.11 -13.66
C VAL A 473 19.11 7.52 -13.60
N PRO A 474 18.74 8.32 -12.59
CA PRO A 474 17.49 9.05 -12.54
C PRO A 474 17.36 10.00 -13.73
N ASP A 475 16.19 9.99 -14.35
CA ASP A 475 15.71 11.16 -15.08
C ASP A 475 14.96 12.10 -14.12
N THR A 476 14.49 13.23 -14.63
CA THR A 476 13.71 14.20 -13.88
C THR A 476 12.36 13.61 -13.50
N ALA A 477 12.15 13.37 -12.21
CA ALA A 477 10.85 12.98 -11.69
C ALA A 477 9.88 14.16 -11.74
N THR A 478 8.64 13.89 -12.14
CA THR A 478 7.56 14.87 -12.14
C THR A 478 6.75 14.75 -10.86
N VAL A 479 6.65 15.86 -10.12
CA VAL A 479 6.03 15.90 -8.80
C VAL A 479 5.14 17.12 -8.65
N HIS A 480 4.29 17.13 -7.63
CA HIS A 480 3.64 18.35 -7.15
C HIS A 480 3.57 18.34 -5.64
N GLU A 481 3.87 19.47 -5.01
CA GLU A 481 3.65 19.65 -3.56
C GLU A 481 2.33 20.38 -3.34
N GLN A 482 1.42 19.78 -2.59
CA GLN A 482 0.13 20.37 -2.24
C GLN A 482 -0.28 19.88 -0.84
N ASP A 483 -0.88 20.78 -0.05
CA ASP A 483 -1.43 20.48 1.29
C ASP A 483 -0.44 19.78 2.25
N GLY A 484 0.85 20.12 2.13
CA GLY A 484 1.92 19.56 2.96
C GLY A 484 2.40 18.17 2.55
N GLY A 485 1.86 17.61 1.47
CA GLY A 485 2.28 16.34 0.88
C GLY A 485 2.93 16.49 -0.50
N LEU A 486 3.69 15.48 -0.88
CA LEU A 486 4.30 15.31 -2.20
C LEU A 486 3.53 14.25 -2.98
N TYR A 487 3.04 14.63 -4.15
CA TYR A 487 2.49 13.75 -5.18
C TYR A 487 3.59 13.42 -6.18
N ILE A 488 3.82 12.13 -6.45
CA ILE A 488 4.81 11.65 -7.42
C ILE A 488 4.08 11.11 -8.65
N VAL A 489 4.09 11.88 -9.73
CA VAL A 489 3.36 11.57 -10.97
C VAL A 489 4.13 10.59 -11.84
N ASP A 490 5.42 10.85 -12.05
CA ASP A 490 6.30 9.96 -12.80
C ASP A 490 7.75 10.08 -12.30
N ALA A 491 8.50 8.99 -12.42
CA ALA A 491 9.91 8.93 -12.04
C ALA A 491 10.67 8.03 -13.03
N PRO A 492 10.96 8.53 -14.25
CA PRO A 492 11.64 7.72 -15.25
C PRO A 492 13.14 7.57 -14.95
N LEU A 493 13.72 6.51 -15.51
CA LEU A 493 15.15 6.22 -15.48
C LEU A 493 15.75 6.33 -16.88
N ILE A 494 16.98 6.84 -16.96
CA ILE A 494 17.78 6.88 -18.20
C ILE A 494 18.94 5.90 -18.07
N VAL A 495 19.26 5.22 -19.18
CA VAL A 495 20.48 4.43 -19.26
C VAL A 495 21.51 5.21 -20.07
N LYS A 496 22.67 5.46 -19.47
CA LYS A 496 23.79 6.15 -20.10
C LYS A 496 24.82 5.15 -20.60
N SER A 497 25.57 5.54 -21.63
CA SER A 497 26.72 4.77 -22.09
C SER A 497 27.87 5.64 -22.60
N GLU A 498 29.08 5.18 -22.34
CA GLU A 498 30.32 5.70 -22.92
C GLU A 498 31.22 4.56 -23.39
N THR A 499 32.00 4.81 -24.44
CA THR A 499 33.03 3.88 -24.90
C THR A 499 34.25 4.04 -24.02
N GLU A 500 34.76 2.97 -23.43
CA GLU A 500 35.93 3.02 -22.55
C GLU A 500 36.68 1.69 -22.62
N TYR A 501 37.95 1.75 -23.03
CA TYR A 501 38.85 0.60 -23.20
C TYR A 501 39.88 0.58 -22.07
N PHE A 502 40.33 -0.62 -21.68
CA PHE A 502 41.32 -0.79 -20.62
C PHE A 502 42.69 -1.09 -21.20
N ASP A 503 43.71 -0.43 -20.66
CA ASP A 503 45.09 -0.78 -20.96
C ASP A 503 45.44 -2.15 -20.35
N SER A 504 46.16 -2.96 -21.13
CA SER A 504 46.59 -4.33 -20.78
C SER A 504 47.52 -4.47 -19.55
N GLY A 505 47.66 -3.42 -18.73
CA GLY A 505 48.68 -3.30 -17.69
C GLY A 505 48.28 -3.69 -16.27
N ASP A 506 47.05 -3.41 -15.79
CA ASP A 506 46.87 -3.27 -14.34
C ASP A 506 45.75 -4.10 -13.66
N ALA A 507 44.90 -4.84 -14.40
CA ALA A 507 43.92 -5.76 -13.76
C ALA A 507 43.31 -6.83 -14.69
N ALA A 508 43.80 -6.98 -15.92
CA ALA A 508 43.18 -7.86 -16.90
C ALA A 508 43.87 -9.24 -16.98
N GLU A 509 43.88 -10.00 -15.89
CA GLU A 509 43.88 -11.47 -16.02
C GLU A 509 42.45 -11.92 -16.37
N GLY A 510 41.98 -11.57 -17.58
CA GLY A 510 40.62 -11.85 -18.04
C GLY A 510 40.34 -11.36 -19.47
N ALA A 511 39.17 -11.73 -20.03
CA ALA A 511 38.77 -11.52 -21.43
C ALA A 511 38.79 -10.05 -21.93
N ALA A 512 38.90 -9.05 -21.04
CA ALA A 512 39.01 -7.63 -21.39
C ALA A 512 40.41 -7.22 -21.90
N ALA A 513 41.46 -8.00 -21.61
CA ALA A 513 42.86 -7.67 -21.93
C ALA A 513 43.16 -7.56 -23.44
N GLY A 514 42.24 -8.00 -24.30
CA GLY A 514 42.42 -8.05 -25.74
C GLY A 514 41.41 -7.23 -26.54
N CYS A 515 40.70 -6.29 -25.91
CA CYS A 515 39.80 -5.37 -26.62
C CYS A 515 40.53 -4.08 -26.99
N LYS A 516 40.92 -3.93 -28.26
CA LYS A 516 41.62 -2.72 -28.71
C LYS A 516 40.64 -1.70 -29.29
N PRO A 517 40.90 -0.39 -29.06
CA PRO A 517 40.16 0.68 -29.73
C PRO A 517 40.34 0.63 -31.25
N GLY A 518 39.30 1.04 -31.97
CA GLY A 518 39.34 1.27 -33.42
C GLY A 518 39.81 2.69 -33.74
N ASP A 519 39.77 3.08 -35.02
CA ASP A 519 39.88 4.51 -35.35
C ASP A 519 38.66 5.29 -34.83
N GLU A 520 38.83 6.60 -34.59
CA GLU A 520 37.80 7.46 -34.00
C GLU A 520 36.45 7.41 -34.77
N ALA A 521 36.50 7.32 -36.11
CA ALA A 521 35.28 7.29 -36.91
C ALA A 521 34.56 5.93 -36.78
N THR A 522 35.30 4.84 -36.66
CA THR A 522 34.78 3.51 -36.37
C THR A 522 34.17 3.43 -34.97
N GLU A 523 34.86 3.95 -33.96
CA GLU A 523 34.34 3.99 -32.58
C GLU A 523 33.07 4.82 -32.46
N LYS A 524 33.06 6.02 -33.05
CA LYS A 524 31.89 6.89 -33.06
C LYS A 524 30.70 6.22 -33.74
N HIS A 525 30.91 5.62 -34.92
CA HIS A 525 29.87 4.89 -35.64
C HIS A 525 29.33 3.73 -34.80
N ASN A 526 30.20 2.88 -34.23
CA ASN A 526 29.80 1.73 -33.44
C ASN A 526 29.06 2.15 -32.14
N ALA A 527 29.48 3.24 -31.50
CA ALA A 527 28.78 3.81 -30.35
C ALA A 527 27.40 4.38 -30.71
N GLU A 528 27.24 5.00 -31.88
CA GLU A 528 25.94 5.46 -32.38
C GLU A 528 25.00 4.30 -32.73
N VAL A 529 25.52 3.23 -33.35
CA VAL A 529 24.77 1.98 -33.59
C VAL A 529 24.31 1.37 -32.27
N PHE A 530 25.20 1.28 -31.27
CA PHE A 530 24.85 0.77 -29.95
C PHE A 530 23.75 1.61 -29.27
N ARG A 531 23.89 2.95 -29.28
CA ARG A 531 22.88 3.85 -28.68
C ARG A 531 21.51 3.72 -29.36
N SER A 532 21.48 3.73 -30.69
CA SER A 532 20.24 3.75 -31.47
C SER A 532 19.52 2.41 -31.53
N GLN A 533 20.23 1.29 -31.44
CA GLN A 533 19.62 -0.06 -31.56
C GLN A 533 19.46 -0.79 -30.23
N ILE A 534 20.38 -0.58 -29.30
CA ILE A 534 20.48 -1.37 -28.06
C ILE A 534 20.10 -0.52 -26.85
N LEU A 535 20.77 0.61 -26.62
CA LEU A 535 20.57 1.42 -25.40
C LEU A 535 19.13 1.87 -25.21
N VAL A 536 18.44 2.28 -26.30
CA VAL A 536 17.01 2.64 -26.26
C VAL A 536 16.12 1.49 -25.77
N LYS A 537 16.43 0.24 -26.13
CA LYS A 537 15.67 -0.95 -25.70
C LYS A 537 15.99 -1.34 -24.27
N VAL A 538 17.24 -1.14 -23.85
CA VAL A 538 17.65 -1.34 -22.45
C VAL A 538 16.94 -0.32 -21.57
N GLN A 539 16.88 0.96 -21.97
CA GLN A 539 16.14 1.99 -21.25
C GLN A 539 14.65 1.68 -21.18
N GLU A 540 14.04 1.22 -22.28
CA GLU A 540 12.65 0.77 -22.29
C GLU A 540 12.44 -0.38 -21.29
N ALA A 541 13.30 -1.40 -21.28
CA ALA A 541 13.23 -2.51 -20.34
C ALA A 541 13.39 -2.05 -18.88
N VAL A 542 14.34 -1.17 -18.59
CA VAL A 542 14.54 -0.59 -17.24
C VAL A 542 13.26 0.11 -16.74
N ASN A 543 12.54 0.79 -17.63
CA ASN A 543 11.31 1.52 -17.24
C ASN A 543 10.03 0.66 -17.27
N THR A 544 10.01 -0.49 -17.95
CA THR A 544 8.75 -1.24 -18.17
C THR A 544 8.80 -2.71 -17.81
N ALA A 545 9.95 -3.37 -17.90
CA ALA A 545 10.04 -4.81 -17.74
C ALA A 545 9.91 -5.23 -16.26
N PRO A 546 9.29 -6.40 -15.96
CA PRO A 546 9.09 -6.87 -14.58
C PRO A 546 10.38 -7.06 -13.79
N GLU A 547 11.47 -7.49 -14.43
CA GLU A 547 12.76 -7.71 -13.77
C GLU A 547 13.42 -6.43 -13.19
N TYR A 548 12.92 -5.24 -13.54
CA TYR A 548 13.37 -3.94 -12.99
C TYR A 548 12.35 -3.30 -12.04
N ALA A 549 11.27 -4.01 -11.68
CA ALA A 549 10.22 -3.45 -10.83
C ALA A 549 10.75 -3.02 -9.45
N GLU A 550 11.62 -3.82 -8.81
CA GLU A 550 12.25 -3.44 -7.54
C GLU A 550 13.08 -2.15 -7.66
N LEU A 551 13.83 -1.98 -8.77
CA LEU A 551 14.62 -0.77 -9.02
C LEU A 551 13.73 0.47 -9.08
N ARG A 552 12.61 0.40 -9.81
CA ARG A 552 11.65 1.51 -9.91
C ARG A 552 11.02 1.83 -8.56
N ARG A 553 10.68 0.81 -7.76
CA ARG A 553 10.15 0.98 -6.40
C ARG A 553 11.14 1.66 -5.46
N VAL A 554 12.40 1.23 -5.45
CA VAL A 554 13.48 1.86 -4.67
C VAL A 554 13.72 3.30 -5.16
N TYR A 555 13.66 3.55 -6.46
CA TYR A 555 13.80 4.90 -7.03
C TYR A 555 12.67 5.85 -6.62
N LEU A 556 11.41 5.41 -6.62
CA LEU A 556 10.30 6.25 -6.14
C LEU A 556 10.43 6.61 -4.65
N SER A 557 10.86 5.64 -3.83
CA SER A 557 11.13 5.84 -2.40
C SER A 557 12.21 6.91 -2.18
N ARG A 558 13.19 6.96 -3.07
CA ARG A 558 14.21 8.01 -3.11
C ARG A 558 13.65 9.40 -3.41
N VAL A 559 12.74 9.52 -4.39
CA VAL A 559 12.11 10.80 -4.76
C VAL A 559 11.39 11.39 -3.53
N ALA A 560 10.66 10.55 -2.80
CA ALA A 560 10.04 10.89 -1.52
C ALA A 560 11.06 11.29 -0.45
N ALA A 561 12.13 10.49 -0.27
CA ALA A 561 13.16 10.73 0.73
C ALA A 561 13.92 12.05 0.51
N GLU A 562 14.22 12.40 -0.75
CA GLU A 562 14.88 13.67 -1.07
C GLU A 562 13.99 14.88 -0.80
N TRP A 563 12.69 14.79 -1.11
CA TRP A 563 11.73 15.82 -0.70
C TRP A 563 11.67 15.95 0.82
N TYR A 564 11.56 14.83 1.53
CA TYR A 564 11.46 14.81 2.99
C TYR A 564 12.72 15.38 3.66
N ARG A 565 13.90 15.03 3.15
CA ARG A 565 15.18 15.60 3.56
C ARG A 565 15.20 17.11 3.40
N GLN A 566 14.78 17.62 2.24
CA GLN A 566 14.72 19.07 2.00
C GLN A 566 13.73 19.75 2.95
N ARG A 567 12.57 19.15 3.18
CA ARG A 567 11.58 19.63 4.16
C ARG A 567 12.16 19.69 5.58
N SER A 568 12.94 18.68 5.98
CA SER A 568 13.60 18.57 7.29
C SER A 568 14.64 19.67 7.55
N THR A 569 15.06 20.42 6.53
CA THR A 569 15.97 21.57 6.72
C THR A 569 15.28 22.78 7.36
N ASN A 570 13.96 22.92 7.17
CA ASN A 570 13.18 24.09 7.60
C ASN A 570 12.04 23.72 8.57
N HIS A 571 11.75 22.43 8.73
CA HIS A 571 10.65 21.92 9.55
C HIS A 571 11.14 20.83 10.51
N ASN A 572 10.51 20.74 11.69
CA ASN A 572 10.71 19.62 12.61
C ASN A 572 9.89 18.42 12.14
N THR A 573 10.40 17.71 11.14
CA THR A 573 9.74 16.56 10.54
C THR A 573 9.81 15.35 11.48
N ALA A 574 8.85 14.42 11.35
CA ALA A 574 8.76 13.24 12.23
C ALA A 574 10.05 12.40 12.27
N PHE A 575 10.78 12.30 11.16
CA PHE A 575 11.98 11.49 11.01
C PHE A 575 13.26 12.32 10.87
N ALA A 576 13.26 13.57 11.34
CA ALA A 576 14.44 14.45 11.27
C ALA A 576 15.71 13.81 11.86
N GLY A 577 15.58 12.97 12.89
CA GLY A 577 16.70 12.25 13.51
C GLY A 577 17.34 11.16 12.63
N VAL A 578 16.63 10.67 11.61
CA VAL A 578 17.18 9.69 10.65
C VAL A 578 18.03 10.39 9.59
N VAL A 579 17.67 11.61 9.20
CA VAL A 579 18.30 12.36 8.11
C VAL A 579 19.80 12.53 8.34
N ASN A 580 20.62 11.98 7.43
CA ASN A 580 22.09 12.01 7.50
C ASN A 580 22.69 11.37 8.76
N SER A 581 21.96 10.53 9.48
CA SER A 581 22.48 9.80 10.65
C SER A 581 23.66 8.89 10.31
N GLY A 582 23.70 8.39 9.07
CA GLY A 582 24.67 7.40 8.62
C GLY A 582 24.44 6.00 9.20
N ASP A 583 23.35 5.79 9.94
CA ASP A 583 22.98 4.52 10.56
C ASP A 583 21.87 3.84 9.73
N VAL A 584 22.22 2.70 9.15
CA VAL A 584 21.29 1.85 8.38
C VAL A 584 21.06 0.51 9.06
N SER A 585 21.55 0.32 10.29
CA SER A 585 21.45 -0.95 11.02
C SER A 585 20.00 -1.39 11.27
N ARG A 586 19.05 -0.44 11.19
CA ARG A 586 17.60 -0.67 11.34
C ARG A 586 16.93 -1.17 10.05
N TRP A 587 17.62 -1.09 8.90
CA TRP A 587 17.09 -1.49 7.58
C TRP A 587 18.07 -2.40 6.84
N PRO A 588 18.46 -3.56 7.45
CA PRO A 588 19.32 -4.51 6.78
C PRO A 588 18.59 -5.16 5.58
N SER A 589 19.34 -5.84 4.72
CA SER A 589 18.74 -6.71 3.73
C SER A 589 17.95 -7.83 4.41
N ARG A 590 16.70 -8.02 3.96
CA ARG A 590 15.82 -9.10 4.41
C ARG A 590 16.20 -10.45 3.78
N THR A 591 17.03 -10.42 2.75
CA THR A 591 17.61 -11.61 2.11
C THR A 591 19.11 -11.66 2.38
N GLY A 592 19.64 -12.86 2.61
CA GLY A 592 21.09 -13.05 2.71
C GLY A 592 21.74 -12.79 1.35
N TRP A 593 22.65 -11.82 1.29
CA TRP A 593 23.43 -11.50 0.11
C TRP A 593 24.74 -10.82 0.51
N THR A 594 25.69 -10.80 -0.41
CA THR A 594 26.87 -9.94 -0.34
C THR A 594 27.11 -9.24 -1.69
N PRO A 595 27.65 -8.01 -1.68
CA PRO A 595 28.05 -7.35 -2.92
C PRO A 595 29.03 -8.18 -3.76
N ARG A 596 29.90 -8.95 -3.09
CA ARG A 596 30.87 -9.83 -3.74
C ARG A 596 30.21 -10.95 -4.53
N GLU A 597 29.16 -11.57 -4.02
CA GLU A 597 28.44 -12.62 -4.75
C GLU A 597 27.83 -12.09 -6.06
N VAL A 598 27.28 -10.88 -6.06
CA VAL A 598 26.75 -10.26 -7.28
C VAL A 598 27.87 -9.97 -8.28
N PHE A 599 29.01 -9.45 -7.80
CA PHE A 599 30.21 -9.25 -8.61
C PHE A 599 30.72 -10.56 -9.21
N ASP A 600 30.82 -11.63 -8.42
CA ASP A 600 31.28 -12.94 -8.89
C ASP A 600 30.34 -13.55 -9.94
N ARG A 601 29.02 -13.40 -9.76
CA ARG A 601 28.05 -13.81 -10.79
C ARG A 601 28.21 -13.01 -12.08
N TYR A 602 28.50 -11.71 -11.98
CA TYR A 602 28.80 -10.90 -13.16
C TYR A 602 30.11 -11.35 -13.83
N VAL A 603 31.17 -11.59 -13.06
CA VAL A 603 32.45 -12.12 -13.57
C VAL A 603 32.22 -13.41 -14.34
N LYS A 604 31.54 -14.37 -13.72
CA LYS A 604 31.17 -15.64 -14.36
C LYS A 604 30.32 -15.43 -15.61
N SER A 605 29.38 -14.48 -15.59
CA SER A 605 28.51 -14.20 -16.74
C SER A 605 29.27 -13.70 -17.96
N TYR A 606 30.32 -12.89 -17.78
CA TYR A 606 31.12 -12.40 -18.92
C TYR A 606 32.25 -13.35 -19.31
N THR A 607 32.81 -14.16 -18.40
CA THR A 607 33.88 -15.12 -18.74
C THR A 607 33.33 -16.39 -19.39
N ASP A 608 32.27 -16.97 -18.81
CA ASP A 608 31.80 -18.32 -19.14
C ASP A 608 30.35 -18.34 -19.64
N GLY A 609 29.66 -17.20 -19.58
CA GLY A 609 28.21 -17.12 -19.70
C GLY A 609 27.71 -16.33 -20.92
N GLU A 610 26.78 -15.42 -20.65
CA GLU A 610 25.88 -14.76 -21.61
C GLU A 610 26.59 -13.89 -22.68
N PHE A 611 27.88 -13.56 -22.48
CA PHE A 611 28.66 -12.72 -23.38
C PHE A 611 29.76 -13.46 -24.17
N ASN A 612 29.98 -14.74 -23.91
CA ASN A 612 31.01 -15.53 -24.57
C ASN A 612 30.40 -16.40 -25.67
N VAL A 613 30.24 -15.84 -26.88
CA VAL A 613 29.71 -16.56 -28.05
C VAL A 613 30.79 -16.67 -29.14
N THR A 614 31.18 -17.90 -29.47
CA THR A 614 32.16 -18.18 -30.54
C THR A 614 31.48 -18.78 -31.77
N HIS A 615 31.59 -18.13 -32.94
CA HIS A 615 31.12 -18.65 -34.23
C HIS A 615 32.29 -19.05 -35.13
N ARG A 616 32.24 -20.25 -35.73
CA ARG A 616 33.17 -20.68 -36.79
C ARG A 616 32.46 -20.58 -38.14
N THR A 617 32.99 -19.76 -39.05
CA THR A 617 32.44 -19.65 -40.41
C THR A 617 33.19 -20.55 -41.41
N THR A 618 32.53 -20.93 -42.51
CA THR A 618 33.05 -21.86 -43.54
C THR A 618 34.18 -21.27 -44.40
N THR A 619 34.53 -20.00 -44.19
CA THR A 619 35.55 -19.27 -44.97
C THR A 619 36.88 -19.20 -44.23
N GLY A 620 37.32 -20.27 -43.54
CA GLY A 620 38.67 -20.41 -42.99
C GLY A 620 39.15 -19.40 -41.93
N ASN A 621 38.41 -18.31 -41.68
CA ASN A 621 38.73 -17.26 -40.72
C ASN A 621 37.71 -17.28 -39.56
N VAL A 622 38.24 -17.24 -38.33
CA VAL A 622 37.46 -17.09 -37.11
C VAL A 622 37.07 -15.62 -36.97
N VAL A 623 35.77 -15.30 -36.92
CA VAL A 623 35.30 -13.98 -36.47
C VAL A 623 35.11 -14.07 -34.96
N GLU A 624 36.11 -13.61 -34.21
CA GLU A 624 36.01 -13.49 -32.75
C GLU A 624 35.39 -12.14 -32.42
N THR A 625 34.24 -12.15 -31.77
CA THR A 625 33.54 -10.94 -31.34
C THR A 625 33.64 -10.83 -29.83
N ARG A 626 34.33 -9.80 -29.33
CA ARG A 626 34.50 -9.55 -27.90
C ARG A 626 33.65 -8.36 -27.49
N THR A 627 32.67 -8.60 -26.62
CA THR A 627 31.84 -7.54 -26.04
C THR A 627 32.09 -7.46 -24.55
N TYR A 628 32.47 -6.27 -24.09
CA TYR A 628 32.69 -5.97 -22.70
C TYR A 628 31.75 -4.86 -22.25
N ILE A 629 30.94 -5.15 -21.22
CA ILE A 629 29.92 -4.25 -20.70
C ILE A 629 30.00 -4.19 -19.20
N TYR A 630 30.30 -3.01 -18.67
CA TYR A 630 30.53 -2.76 -17.25
C TYR A 630 29.85 -1.44 -16.85
N GLY A 631 29.87 -1.08 -15.56
CA GLY A 631 29.30 0.17 -15.07
C GLY A 631 28.40 -0.06 -13.86
N GLY A 632 27.29 0.66 -13.73
CA GLY A 632 26.62 0.80 -12.43
C GLY A 632 25.17 1.29 -12.43
N VAL A 633 24.66 1.53 -11.23
CA VAL A 633 23.52 2.42 -11.00
C VAL A 633 24.05 3.61 -10.20
N ASP A 634 23.80 4.84 -10.66
CA ASP A 634 24.22 6.06 -9.98
C ASP A 634 22.99 6.90 -9.65
N PHE A 635 22.55 6.76 -8.40
CA PHE A 635 21.45 7.49 -7.79
C PHE A 635 22.01 8.55 -6.84
N SER A 636 23.10 9.24 -7.19
CA SER A 636 23.62 10.36 -6.39
C SER A 636 22.83 11.66 -6.55
N ARG A 637 22.03 11.80 -7.64
CA ARG A 637 21.21 13.00 -7.94
C ARG A 637 19.73 12.68 -8.10
N SER A 638 18.80 13.45 -7.55
CA SER A 638 17.35 13.21 -7.71
C SER A 638 16.70 14.47 -8.28
N PRO A 639 16.84 14.71 -9.60
CA PRO A 639 16.21 15.85 -10.25
C PRO A 639 14.69 15.72 -10.19
N ARG A 640 14.02 16.83 -9.89
CA ARG A 640 12.55 16.91 -9.79
C ARG A 640 12.05 18.16 -10.49
N SER A 641 10.90 18.06 -11.15
CA SER A 641 10.16 19.18 -11.74
C SER A 641 8.75 19.23 -11.17
N ASP A 642 8.28 20.45 -10.87
CA ASP A 642 6.90 20.67 -10.45
C ASP A 642 5.99 20.76 -11.67
N VAL A 643 4.97 19.90 -11.73
CA VAL A 643 3.97 19.89 -12.82
C VAL A 643 2.75 20.77 -12.55
N GLY A 644 2.62 21.30 -11.33
CA GLY A 644 1.49 22.11 -10.90
C GLY A 644 0.20 21.31 -10.65
N ALA A 645 -0.73 21.91 -9.89
CA ALA A 645 -1.96 21.24 -9.46
C ALA A 645 -2.85 20.73 -10.61
N ALA A 646 -2.87 21.46 -11.75
CA ALA A 646 -3.69 21.07 -12.89
C ALA A 646 -3.28 19.72 -13.50
N ALA A 647 -1.99 19.36 -13.42
CA ALA A 647 -1.48 18.11 -13.94
C ALA A 647 -1.80 16.91 -13.03
N LEU A 648 -2.20 17.15 -11.78
CA LEU A 648 -2.60 16.07 -10.87
C LEU A 648 -3.98 15.48 -11.19
N GLY A 649 -4.86 16.22 -11.87
CA GLY A 649 -6.21 15.74 -12.17
C GLY A 649 -6.96 15.28 -10.92
N GLY A 650 -7.48 14.05 -10.94
CA GLY A 650 -8.19 13.43 -9.82
C GLY A 650 -7.30 12.88 -8.69
N LEU A 651 -5.98 12.84 -8.89
CA LEU A 651 -5.03 12.19 -7.98
C LEU A 651 -5.12 12.64 -6.51
N PRO A 652 -5.34 13.93 -6.18
CA PRO A 652 -5.49 14.35 -4.78
C PRO A 652 -6.68 13.67 -4.09
N SER A 653 -7.81 13.56 -4.80
CA SER A 653 -9.00 12.87 -4.30
C SER A 653 -8.75 11.37 -4.17
N THR A 654 -8.09 10.76 -5.15
CA THR A 654 -7.71 9.34 -5.13
C THR A 654 -6.85 8.99 -3.93
N VAL A 655 -5.81 9.80 -3.65
CA VAL A 655 -4.96 9.66 -2.46
C VAL A 655 -5.75 9.88 -1.17
N ALA A 656 -6.60 10.91 -1.10
CA ALA A 656 -7.41 11.16 0.10
C ALA A 656 -8.37 10.00 0.40
N ASN A 657 -8.93 9.40 -0.65
CA ASN A 657 -9.78 8.23 -0.56
C ASN A 657 -8.98 6.99 -0.14
N SER A 658 -7.78 6.80 -0.69
CA SER A 658 -6.94 5.61 -0.45
C SER A 658 -6.47 5.47 1.00
N LEU A 659 -6.36 6.58 1.74
CA LEU A 659 -6.07 6.58 3.19
C LEU A 659 -7.16 5.91 4.02
N GLY A 660 -8.34 5.69 3.44
CA GLY A 660 -9.49 5.09 4.09
C GLY A 660 -9.86 3.68 3.66
N GLY A 661 -9.42 3.28 2.48
CA GLY A 661 -9.94 2.14 1.72
C GLY A 661 -9.05 1.89 0.50
N THR A 662 -9.10 0.69 -0.06
CA THR A 662 -8.53 0.50 -1.40
C THR A 662 -9.38 1.28 -2.41
N VAL A 663 -8.74 1.92 -3.39
CA VAL A 663 -9.42 2.74 -4.41
C VAL A 663 -8.87 2.40 -5.77
N GLU A 664 -9.71 2.07 -6.74
CA GLU A 664 -9.27 1.97 -8.12
C GLU A 664 -9.43 3.32 -8.83
N ASP A 665 -8.39 3.75 -9.54
CA ASP A 665 -8.38 4.97 -10.34
C ASP A 665 -7.29 4.88 -11.43
N GLY A 666 -7.68 5.17 -12.68
CA GLY A 666 -6.77 5.18 -13.83
C GLY A 666 -6.13 3.82 -14.12
N GLY A 667 -6.87 2.72 -13.91
CA GLY A 667 -6.37 1.35 -14.07
C GLY A 667 -5.30 0.96 -13.04
N GLN A 668 -5.25 1.64 -11.90
CA GLN A 668 -4.39 1.33 -10.76
C GLN A 668 -5.24 1.20 -9.49
N ILE A 669 -4.84 0.32 -8.59
CA ILE A 669 -5.34 0.23 -7.22
C ILE A 669 -4.43 1.05 -6.31
N TRP A 670 -5.05 1.92 -5.52
CA TRP A 670 -4.42 2.84 -4.59
C TRP A 670 -4.64 2.39 -3.16
N LEU A 671 -3.54 2.41 -2.39
CA LEU A 671 -3.46 1.86 -1.05
C LEU A 671 -2.80 2.89 -0.13
N GLY A 672 -3.59 3.59 0.68
CA GLY A 672 -3.13 4.63 1.59
C GLY A 672 -3.04 4.16 3.05
N GLY A 673 -2.01 4.62 3.75
CA GLY A 673 -1.80 4.33 5.17
C GLY A 673 -1.26 5.52 5.94
N VAL A 674 -1.30 5.39 7.26
CA VAL A 674 -0.81 6.40 8.19
C VAL A 674 0.14 5.72 9.18
N SER A 675 1.37 6.22 9.32
CA SER A 675 2.31 5.70 10.32
C SER A 675 1.81 5.97 11.73
N ALA A 676 2.32 5.23 12.71
CA ALA A 676 2.01 5.53 14.10
C ALA A 676 2.47 6.92 14.54
N ASP A 677 1.82 7.40 15.60
CA ASP A 677 2.03 8.71 16.19
C ASP A 677 3.49 8.95 16.61
N ARG A 678 3.87 10.24 16.59
CA ARG A 678 5.17 10.72 17.05
C ARG A 678 5.40 10.34 18.52
N PRO A 679 6.59 9.87 18.91
CA PRO A 679 7.08 10.17 20.24
C PRO A 679 7.21 11.69 20.37
N ALA A 680 6.60 12.29 21.40
CA ALA A 680 6.66 13.73 21.65
C ALA A 680 8.10 14.16 22.01
N VAL A 681 8.93 14.44 21.01
CA VAL A 681 10.26 15.00 21.25
C VAL A 681 10.13 16.52 21.39
N PRO A 682 10.43 17.12 22.55
CA PRO A 682 10.35 18.56 22.70
C PRO A 682 11.34 19.24 21.76
N PHE A 683 10.79 20.10 20.89
CA PHE A 683 11.56 20.92 19.98
C PHE A 683 12.51 21.81 20.79
N LYS A 684 13.81 21.48 20.78
CA LYS A 684 14.85 22.43 21.17
C LYS A 684 15.00 23.41 20.03
N VAL A 685 14.15 24.44 20.02
CA VAL A 685 14.52 25.65 19.29
C VAL A 685 15.84 26.12 19.90
N THR A 686 16.90 26.14 19.12
CA THR A 686 17.94 27.13 19.31
C THR A 686 17.37 28.47 18.83
N SER A 687 16.32 28.97 19.50
CA SER A 687 15.59 30.18 19.10
C SER A 687 16.29 31.44 19.57
N LEU A 688 16.19 32.44 18.69
CA LEU A 688 16.02 33.87 18.98
C LEU A 688 17.04 34.63 19.83
N LEU A 689 17.91 34.02 20.63
CA LEU A 689 18.95 34.76 21.36
C LEU A 689 19.94 35.44 20.40
N THR A 690 20.17 34.83 19.23
CA THR A 690 20.94 35.42 18.13
C THR A 690 20.20 36.57 17.44
N TRP A 691 18.89 36.44 17.21
CA TRP A 691 18.06 37.51 16.64
C TRP A 691 17.86 38.69 17.60
N LEU A 692 17.70 38.42 18.90
CA LEU A 692 17.66 39.43 19.96
C LEU A 692 18.98 40.18 20.06
N ALA A 693 20.12 39.50 19.93
CA ALA A 693 21.43 40.16 19.84
C ALA A 693 21.51 41.10 18.63
N GLY A 694 20.95 40.69 17.48
CA GLY A 694 20.81 41.54 16.30
C GLY A 694 19.90 42.76 16.51
N ALA A 695 18.74 42.58 17.16
CA ALA A 695 17.81 43.67 17.46
C ALA A 695 18.39 44.68 18.48
N VAL A 696 19.14 44.19 19.47
CA VAL A 696 19.87 45.04 20.44
C VAL A 696 20.94 45.88 19.73
N MET A 697 21.67 45.29 18.77
CA MET A 697 22.62 46.03 17.94
C MET A 697 21.95 47.13 17.10
N ALA A 698 20.79 46.85 16.50
CA ALA A 698 20.04 47.85 15.73
C ALA A 698 19.53 49.01 16.61
N LEU A 699 19.06 48.72 17.83
CA LEU A 699 18.63 49.73 18.80
C LEU A 699 19.80 50.60 19.29
N LEU A 700 21.00 50.03 19.46
CA LEU A 700 22.20 50.80 19.80
C LEU A 700 22.60 51.77 18.68
N VAL A 701 22.48 51.36 17.41
CA VAL A 701 22.72 52.24 16.25
C VAL A 701 21.68 53.37 16.19
N ALA A 702 20.41 53.07 16.43
CA ALA A 702 19.35 54.09 16.48
C ALA A 702 19.58 55.09 17.62
N ALA A 703 20.03 54.62 18.80
CA ALA A 703 20.35 55.50 19.94
C ALA A 703 21.53 56.44 19.64
N LEU A 704 22.54 55.99 18.90
CA LEU A 704 23.64 56.84 18.41
C LEU A 704 23.14 57.91 17.43
N PHE A 705 22.16 57.58 16.60
CA PHE A 705 21.53 58.52 15.66
C PHE A 705 20.70 59.60 16.38
N VAL A 706 19.92 59.22 17.39
CA VAL A 706 19.18 60.16 18.23
C VAL A 706 20.13 61.08 19.01
N ARG A 707 21.25 60.54 19.52
CA ARG A 707 22.30 61.34 20.19
C ARG A 707 22.96 62.34 19.24
N SER A 708 23.13 61.99 17.96
CA SER A 708 23.61 62.89 16.91
C SER A 708 22.62 64.04 16.67
N LEU A 709 21.34 63.74 16.51
CA LEU A 709 20.28 64.73 16.33
C LEU A 709 20.15 65.66 17.54
N TRP A 710 20.28 65.14 18.76
CA TRP A 710 20.25 65.94 19.98
C TRP A 710 21.44 66.90 20.07
N ARG A 711 22.65 66.46 19.67
CA ARG A 711 23.83 67.34 19.54
C ARG A 711 23.60 68.43 18.48
N GLN A 712 22.93 68.12 17.38
CA GLN A 712 22.63 69.07 16.32
C GLN A 712 21.59 70.11 16.77
N GLN A 713 20.57 69.68 17.53
CA GLN A 713 19.56 70.57 18.11
C GLN A 713 20.15 71.48 19.19
N ARG A 714 21.06 70.95 20.02
CA ARG A 714 21.81 71.72 21.02
C ARG A 714 22.67 72.80 20.35
N ARG A 715 23.41 72.46 19.29
CA ARG A 715 24.17 73.45 18.50
C ARG A 715 23.26 74.52 17.88
N ARG A 716 22.06 74.17 17.41
CA ARG A 716 21.07 75.15 16.91
C ARG A 716 20.54 76.07 18.01
N ARG A 717 20.33 75.56 19.23
CA ARG A 717 19.91 76.38 20.38
C ARG A 717 21.02 77.32 20.83
N GLU A 718 22.26 76.83 20.92
CA GLU A 718 23.45 77.63 21.22
C GLU A 718 23.67 78.71 20.13
N TRP A 719 23.42 78.39 18.86
CA TRP A 719 23.52 79.36 17.75
C TRP A 719 22.41 80.41 17.76
N ASN A 720 21.17 80.04 18.07
CA ASN A 720 20.06 80.99 18.21
C ASN A 720 20.23 81.92 19.42
N ALA A 721 20.90 81.45 20.48
CA ALA A 721 21.32 82.26 21.62
C ALA A 721 22.48 83.21 21.29
N ALA A 722 23.32 82.89 20.30
CA ALA A 722 24.33 83.81 19.77
C ALA A 722 23.73 84.90 18.84
N ARG A 723 22.42 84.86 18.58
CA ARG A 723 21.70 85.74 17.64
C ARG A 723 20.65 86.65 18.31
N ARG A 724 20.48 86.58 19.64
CA ARG A 724 19.61 87.43 20.46
C ARG A 724 20.37 87.85 21.71
#